data_AF-A0A8H5LS74-F1
#
_entry.id   AF-A0A8H5LS74-F1
#
_cell.length_a   1.000
_cell.length_b   1.000
_cell.length_c   1.000
_cell.angle_alpha   90.00
_cell.angle_beta   90.00
_cell.angle_gamma   90.00
#
_symmetry.space_group_name_H-M   'P 1'
#
loop_
_entity.id
_entity.type
_entity.pdbx_description
1 polymer ?
#
loop_
_entity_poly.entity_id
_entity_poly.type
_entity_poly.pdbx_seq_one_letter_code
_entity_poly.pdbx_strand_id
1 'polypeptide(L)'
;MASRDDVVIVVMGCTGTGKSSFVRLLTGDSSVKVSDSLESETRAVKVVRFTDRTSGRNITIVDTPGFDDSRTDITDTVVLKEITSFLLDEYDNNRKVDGLVYLHRIIDTRFGGQSNINLRMFQQLCGPDAYKNVVVSTTFWDQLNSPRLGEKRELELKKKFFSEMVQGGATFTRQNCTMDSARKVLRHVLTLDPVDVQIVNEIRKEGKSLEETSAGSIHGEEVERLIAKHRQEIAEIRKEMNKVKEMTASTKRELEKLRNENKQKIAKLENEKLDLKKGLEDETKMRETLEVEAEKEKNLRKEFLLKRESTRIPSRNRGSGARQMSSFEVPLDNPPPYEEALASQDLTDGTFQFAYSDEYPPYLEHIPSKYKTNILNIFDFKSLLQTTVATFSLPDLTRFSDSTVIRNLDDLVYRNHRLHEKVRSETRRGPISQLTLGMFYIKNIGHRSDWYTDAAFGQQQFTGVNPTTITLAPSGWIEEFEAVARDQDRGDITEILSADPKSLYIQDYSHFRPVVGLPMDGEIKCDGRYGCSSVVLFHLEPNGMLHPLAITLDYKGSMGNSVTIFNERPQSTTLGDESQDWPWRYAKMCAQVSDWFQHELVVHLVYTHLVEEVLIVAARRTLPSSHVVLKLLEPHWQTTLSLNEAARSTLVPKIIIGMTGFTDRQTYAFIKDGYRNFDWAGSYVPNDLERRGFPIEKLDDKKYHNYGYARNILRMWEILRRFVRTVLEDTYTGGDQEVATDPAIAAFCGQVRSVDGGQLLSFPSISTLDELVDFITMCIHIASPQHTAVNYLQQYYQTFVPNRPSALFKPIPESLSELQAYGEDSIMSALPSHRSRDWLLMAQVPYLLSMEVAEDNTILHYATNAINSSATLAVIRNAARAFKDDLEHFALTVTEYSDDLDDQQTPYHVLDPNRTAISILI
;
A
#
# COMPACT_ATOMS: atom_id res chain seq x y z
N MET A 1 17.97 -41.34 -42.64
CA MET A 1 17.59 -40.08 -41.97
C MET A 1 16.74 -40.47 -40.78
N ALA A 2 17.26 -40.33 -39.55
CA ALA A 2 16.51 -40.64 -38.34
C ALA A 2 15.26 -39.74 -38.28
N SER A 3 14.13 -40.27 -37.84
CA SER A 3 12.86 -39.56 -37.95
C SER A 3 12.85 -38.31 -37.06
N ARG A 4 12.39 -37.21 -37.63
CA ARG A 4 12.41 -35.86 -37.04
C ARG A 4 11.14 -35.67 -36.18
N ASP A 5 10.82 -36.67 -35.36
CA ASP A 5 9.47 -36.90 -34.83
C ASP A 5 9.24 -36.36 -33.41
N ASP A 6 10.30 -36.16 -32.62
CA ASP A 6 10.18 -35.75 -31.20
C ASP A 6 10.73 -34.33 -30.99
N VAL A 7 9.89 -33.44 -30.44
CA VAL A 7 10.16 -32.00 -30.21
C VAL A 7 10.17 -31.73 -28.71
N VAL A 8 11.19 -31.03 -28.20
CA VAL A 8 11.34 -30.71 -26.77
C VAL A 8 11.16 -29.21 -26.51
N ILE A 9 10.20 -28.86 -25.64
CA ILE A 9 9.88 -27.48 -25.27
C ILE A 9 9.98 -27.30 -23.76
N VAL A 10 10.79 -26.33 -23.31
CA VAL A 10 10.95 -26.01 -21.89
C VAL A 10 10.25 -24.69 -21.58
N VAL A 11 9.35 -24.69 -20.58
CA VAL A 11 8.60 -23.49 -20.17
C VAL A 11 9.15 -22.96 -18.86
N MET A 12 9.58 -21.69 -18.83
CA MET A 12 10.23 -21.03 -17.70
C MET A 12 9.60 -19.66 -17.39
N GLY A 13 9.85 -19.15 -16.19
CA GLY A 13 9.36 -17.84 -15.71
C GLY A 13 9.07 -17.85 -14.21
N CYS A 14 8.88 -16.67 -13.61
CA CYS A 14 8.58 -16.54 -12.18
C CYS A 14 7.31 -17.30 -11.77
N THR A 15 7.15 -17.56 -10.47
CA THR A 15 5.91 -18.11 -9.92
C THR A 15 4.71 -17.22 -10.28
N GLY A 16 3.58 -17.83 -10.67
CA GLY A 16 2.36 -17.09 -11.06
C GLY A 16 2.31 -16.52 -12.48
N THR A 17 3.31 -16.74 -13.34
CA THR A 17 3.29 -16.21 -14.74
C THR A 17 2.39 -16.99 -15.72
N GLY A 18 1.76 -18.09 -15.27
CA GLY A 18 0.84 -18.89 -16.08
C GLY A 18 1.45 -20.12 -16.78
N LYS A 19 2.61 -20.63 -16.31
CA LYS A 19 3.32 -21.79 -16.88
C LYS A 19 2.45 -23.06 -16.98
N SER A 20 1.92 -23.54 -15.86
CA SER A 20 1.07 -24.74 -15.83
C SER A 20 -0.23 -24.54 -16.63
N SER A 21 -0.79 -23.32 -16.65
CA SER A 21 -1.96 -22.98 -17.48
C SER A 21 -1.64 -23.08 -18.97
N PHE A 22 -0.48 -22.61 -19.40
CA PHE A 22 -0.01 -22.72 -20.79
C PHE A 22 0.18 -24.19 -21.20
N VAL A 23 0.79 -25.01 -20.34
CA VAL A 23 1.01 -26.44 -20.61
C VAL A 23 -0.31 -27.21 -20.67
N ARG A 24 -1.21 -26.98 -19.71
CA ARG A 24 -2.56 -27.59 -19.69
C ARG A 24 -3.36 -27.22 -20.92
N LEU A 25 -3.28 -25.96 -21.35
CA LEU A 25 -3.99 -25.46 -22.52
C LEU A 25 -3.49 -26.13 -23.81
N LEU A 26 -2.19 -26.38 -23.96
CA LEU A 26 -1.65 -27.08 -25.14
C LEU A 26 -1.96 -28.58 -25.16
N THR A 27 -1.91 -29.23 -24.00
CA THR A 27 -1.96 -30.69 -23.88
C THR A 27 -3.39 -31.22 -23.72
N GLY A 28 -4.28 -30.42 -23.14
CA GLY A 28 -5.61 -30.87 -22.70
C GLY A 28 -5.57 -31.83 -21.51
N ASP A 29 -4.39 -32.01 -20.89
CA ASP A 29 -4.18 -32.96 -19.80
C ASP A 29 -4.70 -32.38 -18.47
N SER A 30 -5.82 -32.94 -17.98
CA SER A 30 -6.43 -32.57 -16.71
C SER A 30 -5.60 -32.93 -15.46
N SER A 31 -4.56 -33.76 -15.60
CA SER A 31 -3.63 -34.09 -14.51
C SER A 31 -2.68 -32.94 -14.18
N VAL A 32 -2.52 -31.96 -15.09
CA VAL A 32 -1.84 -30.70 -14.84
C VAL A 32 -2.75 -29.82 -13.96
N LYS A 33 -2.49 -29.86 -12.65
CA LYS A 33 -3.18 -28.98 -11.68
C LYS A 33 -2.78 -27.52 -11.92
N VAL A 34 -3.80 -26.69 -12.16
CA VAL A 34 -3.70 -25.24 -12.25
C VAL A 34 -4.51 -24.72 -11.06
N SER A 35 -3.89 -23.93 -10.21
CA SER A 35 -4.47 -23.44 -8.97
C SER A 35 -4.40 -21.92 -8.96
N ASP A 36 -5.52 -21.30 -8.60
CA ASP A 36 -5.63 -19.85 -8.40
C ASP A 36 -5.31 -19.45 -6.94
N SER A 37 -4.76 -20.37 -6.15
CA SER A 37 -4.37 -20.13 -4.76
C SER A 37 -3.03 -19.39 -4.64
N LEU A 38 -2.81 -18.72 -3.50
CA LEU A 38 -1.56 -18.00 -3.18
C LEU A 38 -0.33 -18.92 -3.03
N GLU A 39 -0.53 -20.23 -2.94
CA GLU A 39 0.54 -21.21 -2.82
C GLU A 39 0.86 -21.85 -4.17
N SER A 40 2.15 -21.87 -4.54
CA SER A 40 2.64 -22.59 -5.71
C SER A 40 2.43 -24.11 -5.55
N GLU A 41 1.93 -24.80 -6.57
CA GLU A 41 1.64 -26.26 -6.50
C GLU A 41 2.71 -27.13 -7.20
N THR A 42 3.43 -26.61 -8.20
CA THR A 42 4.44 -27.38 -8.93
C THR A 42 5.73 -27.44 -8.13
N ARG A 43 6.03 -28.63 -7.56
CA ARG A 43 7.20 -28.88 -6.70
C ARG A 43 8.40 -29.49 -7.43
N ALA A 44 8.15 -30.08 -8.61
CA ALA A 44 9.15 -30.74 -9.42
C ALA A 44 8.85 -30.52 -10.90
N VAL A 45 9.86 -30.60 -11.76
CA VAL A 45 9.70 -30.61 -13.23
C VAL A 45 8.69 -31.68 -13.66
N LYS A 46 7.63 -31.26 -14.37
CA LYS A 46 6.62 -32.16 -14.93
C LYS A 46 6.77 -32.25 -16.44
N VAL A 47 6.97 -33.47 -16.93
CA VAL A 47 7.10 -33.76 -18.36
C VAL A 47 5.77 -34.27 -18.91
N VAL A 48 5.20 -33.57 -19.88
CA VAL A 48 3.98 -33.97 -20.58
C VAL A 48 4.29 -34.28 -22.03
N ARG A 49 3.89 -35.47 -22.49
CA ARG A 49 4.11 -35.93 -23.88
C ARG A 49 2.78 -36.08 -24.60
N PHE A 50 2.66 -35.47 -25.77
CA PHE A 50 1.46 -35.58 -26.60
C PHE A 50 1.81 -35.50 -28.09
N THR A 51 1.00 -36.10 -28.96
CA THR A 51 1.14 -35.96 -30.41
C THR A 51 0.32 -34.77 -30.88
N ASP A 52 0.97 -33.79 -31.52
CA ASP A 52 0.27 -32.65 -32.10
C ASP A 52 -0.56 -33.10 -33.31
N ARG A 53 -1.87 -32.87 -33.24
CA ARG A 53 -2.81 -33.34 -34.28
C ARG A 53 -2.64 -32.62 -35.62
N THR A 54 -2.01 -31.44 -35.63
CA THR A 54 -1.83 -30.64 -36.84
C THR A 54 -0.55 -31.00 -37.59
N SER A 55 0.56 -31.20 -36.89
CA SER A 55 1.86 -31.56 -37.48
C SER A 55 2.14 -33.06 -37.50
N GLY A 56 1.44 -33.86 -36.69
CA GLY A 56 1.68 -35.29 -36.53
C GLY A 56 2.95 -35.63 -35.73
N ARG A 57 3.65 -34.63 -35.16
CA ARG A 57 4.87 -34.81 -34.38
C ARG A 57 4.58 -35.05 -32.90
N ASN A 58 5.46 -35.78 -32.23
CA ASN A 58 5.43 -35.96 -30.79
C ASN A 58 6.09 -34.76 -30.11
N ILE A 59 5.37 -34.15 -29.16
CA ILE A 59 5.83 -33.00 -28.40
C ILE A 59 6.05 -33.42 -26.96
N THR A 60 7.22 -33.13 -26.43
CA THR A 60 7.57 -33.19 -25.02
C THR A 60 7.62 -31.75 -24.51
N ILE A 61 6.63 -31.36 -23.70
CA ILE A 61 6.60 -30.05 -23.06
C ILE A 61 6.85 -30.20 -21.56
N VAL A 62 7.66 -29.28 -21.02
CA VAL A 62 8.21 -29.38 -19.68
C VAL A 62 7.72 -28.18 -18.88
N ASP A 63 6.89 -28.46 -17.86
CA ASP A 63 6.45 -27.47 -16.89
C ASP A 63 7.48 -27.41 -15.75
N THR A 64 8.14 -26.27 -15.58
CA THR A 64 9.17 -26.07 -14.56
C THR A 64 8.60 -25.36 -13.34
N PRO A 65 9.11 -25.62 -12.11
CA PRO A 65 8.82 -24.78 -10.96
C PRO A 65 9.14 -23.30 -11.25
N GLY A 66 8.43 -22.38 -10.59
CA GLY A 66 8.72 -20.95 -10.71
C GLY A 66 9.96 -20.57 -9.91
N PHE A 67 10.77 -19.66 -10.45
CA PHE A 67 11.70 -18.89 -9.63
C PHE A 67 10.93 -17.94 -8.70
N ASP A 68 11.51 -17.62 -7.54
CA ASP A 68 10.88 -16.80 -6.48
C ASP A 68 9.63 -17.49 -5.90
N ASP A 69 9.78 -18.73 -5.42
CA ASP A 69 8.71 -19.51 -4.81
C ASP A 69 8.52 -19.13 -3.32
N SER A 70 7.27 -18.92 -2.90
CA SER A 70 6.93 -18.48 -1.54
C SER A 70 7.07 -19.58 -0.48
N ARG A 71 7.28 -20.84 -0.88
CA ARG A 71 7.40 -21.99 0.03
C ARG A 71 8.79 -22.07 0.65
N THR A 72 8.87 -22.46 1.92
CA THR A 72 10.13 -22.43 2.68
C THR A 72 11.16 -23.49 2.25
N ASP A 73 10.71 -24.55 1.57
CA ASP A 73 11.46 -25.74 1.18
C ASP A 73 11.98 -25.73 -0.28
N ILE A 74 11.55 -24.78 -1.10
CA ILE A 74 11.98 -24.67 -2.50
C ILE A 74 12.77 -23.39 -2.69
N THR A 75 14.02 -23.53 -3.15
CA THR A 75 14.96 -22.42 -3.34
C THR A 75 15.27 -22.30 -4.83
N ASP A 76 15.68 -21.12 -5.29
CA ASP A 76 16.05 -20.92 -6.69
C ASP A 76 17.22 -21.84 -7.12
N THR A 77 18.08 -22.25 -6.17
CA THR A 77 19.09 -23.30 -6.38
C THR A 77 18.47 -24.63 -6.78
N VAL A 78 17.41 -25.06 -6.09
CA VAL A 78 16.70 -26.32 -6.39
C VAL A 78 16.03 -26.22 -7.76
N VAL A 79 15.37 -25.09 -8.06
CA VAL A 79 14.73 -24.86 -9.36
C VAL A 79 15.76 -24.94 -10.49
N LEU A 80 16.91 -24.28 -10.32
CA LEU A 80 18.01 -24.33 -11.30
C LEU A 80 18.56 -25.75 -11.48
N LYS A 81 18.72 -26.53 -10.39
CA LYS A 81 19.15 -27.93 -10.46
C LYS A 81 18.20 -28.79 -11.27
N GLU A 82 16.90 -28.73 -10.96
CA GLU A 82 15.92 -29.58 -11.66
C GLU A 82 15.85 -29.28 -13.15
N ILE A 83 15.88 -28.00 -13.52
CA ILE A 83 15.90 -27.58 -14.93
C ILE A 83 17.18 -28.08 -15.61
N THR A 84 18.32 -27.95 -14.94
CA THR A 84 19.61 -28.38 -15.50
C THR A 84 19.67 -29.89 -15.65
N SER A 85 19.23 -30.64 -14.64
CA SER A 85 19.17 -32.10 -14.63
C SER A 85 18.31 -32.61 -15.80
N PHE A 86 17.13 -32.02 -15.99
CA PHE A 86 16.27 -32.32 -17.12
C PHE A 86 16.96 -32.06 -18.48
N LEU A 87 17.60 -30.91 -18.65
CA LEU A 87 18.28 -30.55 -19.90
C LEU A 87 19.45 -31.48 -20.22
N LEU A 88 20.18 -31.91 -19.19
CA LEU A 88 21.28 -32.87 -19.33
C LEU A 88 20.77 -34.26 -19.69
N ASP A 89 19.65 -34.70 -19.09
CA ASP A 89 19.03 -35.98 -19.43
C ASP A 89 18.60 -36.05 -20.89
N GLU A 90 17.99 -34.98 -21.38
CA GLU A 90 17.60 -34.88 -22.79
C GLU A 90 18.83 -34.97 -23.70
N TYR A 91 19.90 -34.25 -23.35
CA TYR A 91 21.17 -34.28 -24.08
C TYR A 91 21.81 -35.68 -24.08
N ASP A 92 21.86 -36.34 -22.93
CA ASP A 92 22.45 -37.68 -22.77
C ASP A 92 21.63 -38.74 -23.54
N ASN A 93 20.33 -38.52 -23.71
CA ASN A 93 19.45 -39.30 -24.59
C ASN A 93 19.50 -38.86 -26.08
N ASN A 94 20.48 -38.03 -26.44
CA ASN A 94 20.71 -37.51 -27.79
C ASN A 94 19.51 -36.73 -28.36
N ARG A 95 18.76 -36.06 -27.48
CA ARG A 95 17.69 -35.10 -27.83
C ARG A 95 18.16 -33.68 -27.50
N LYS A 96 17.73 -32.72 -28.32
CA LYS A 96 18.07 -31.31 -28.19
C LYS A 96 16.82 -30.50 -27.94
N VAL A 97 16.98 -29.28 -27.43
CA VAL A 97 15.84 -28.39 -27.15
C VAL A 97 15.42 -27.68 -28.43
N ASP A 98 14.15 -27.82 -28.81
CA ASP A 98 13.57 -27.13 -29.96
C ASP A 98 13.12 -25.73 -29.61
N GLY A 99 12.61 -25.50 -28.39
CA GLY A 99 12.16 -24.19 -27.95
C GLY A 99 12.22 -23.95 -26.44
N LEU A 100 12.58 -22.72 -26.06
CA LEU A 100 12.54 -22.24 -24.68
C LEU A 100 11.50 -21.13 -24.56
N VAL A 101 10.42 -21.37 -23.83
CA VAL A 101 9.33 -20.42 -23.65
C VAL A 101 9.50 -19.70 -22.31
N TYR A 102 9.77 -18.39 -22.34
CA TYR A 102 9.82 -17.56 -21.14
C TYR A 102 8.50 -16.79 -20.96
N LEU A 103 7.75 -17.09 -19.90
CA LEU A 103 6.48 -16.43 -19.60
C LEU A 103 6.66 -15.25 -18.65
N HIS A 104 6.15 -14.09 -19.04
CA HIS A 104 6.18 -12.86 -18.26
C HIS A 104 4.80 -12.19 -18.24
N ARG A 105 4.35 -11.71 -17.08
CA ARG A 105 3.03 -11.06 -16.96
C ARG A 105 3.13 -9.62 -17.48
N ILE A 106 2.32 -9.27 -18.47
CA ILE A 106 2.32 -7.88 -19.00
C ILE A 106 1.73 -6.87 -18.01
N ILE A 107 0.98 -7.35 -17.02
CA ILE A 107 0.39 -6.56 -15.93
C ILE A 107 1.42 -6.08 -14.91
N ASP A 108 2.61 -6.67 -14.83
CA ASP A 108 3.65 -6.24 -13.89
C ASP A 108 4.05 -4.78 -14.18
N THR A 109 3.77 -3.88 -13.25
CA THR A 109 4.01 -2.43 -13.38
C THR A 109 5.48 -2.05 -13.23
N ARG A 110 6.28 -2.92 -12.61
CA ARG A 110 7.71 -2.75 -12.34
C ARG A 110 8.47 -4.03 -12.65
N PHE A 111 9.60 -3.91 -13.34
CA PHE A 111 10.56 -5.01 -13.49
C PHE A 111 11.51 -5.02 -12.27
N GLY A 112 11.11 -5.73 -11.21
CA GLY A 112 11.80 -5.73 -9.91
C GLY A 112 13.21 -6.32 -9.93
N GLY A 113 13.95 -6.12 -8.83
CA GLY A 113 15.32 -6.63 -8.67
C GLY A 113 15.43 -8.14 -8.82
N GLN A 114 14.50 -8.90 -8.21
CA GLN A 114 14.45 -10.37 -8.31
C GLN A 114 14.13 -10.84 -9.73
N SER A 115 13.15 -10.22 -10.40
CA SER A 115 12.81 -10.53 -11.80
C SER A 115 13.99 -10.30 -12.76
N ASN A 116 14.83 -9.30 -12.47
CA ASN A 116 16.04 -9.02 -13.25
C ASN A 116 17.13 -10.08 -13.02
N ILE A 117 17.31 -10.55 -11.78
CA ILE A 117 18.24 -11.64 -11.48
C ILE A 117 17.76 -12.93 -12.16
N ASN A 118 16.46 -13.26 -12.08
CA ASN A 118 15.87 -14.43 -12.73
C ASN A 118 16.01 -14.38 -14.27
N LEU A 119 15.80 -13.20 -14.86
CA LEU A 119 16.01 -13.00 -16.29
C LEU A 119 17.48 -13.20 -16.68
N ARG A 120 18.42 -12.64 -15.92
CA ARG A 120 19.86 -12.80 -16.19
C ARG A 120 20.30 -14.26 -16.05
N MET A 121 19.81 -14.98 -15.05
CA MET A 121 20.05 -16.43 -14.92
C MET A 121 19.52 -17.19 -16.14
N PHE A 122 18.31 -16.88 -16.60
CA PHE A 122 17.73 -17.50 -17.80
C PHE A 122 18.55 -17.18 -19.07
N GLN A 123 19.00 -15.93 -19.24
CA GLN A 123 19.85 -15.53 -20.36
C GLN A 123 21.16 -16.34 -20.39
N GLN A 124 21.85 -16.46 -19.25
CA GLN A 124 23.08 -17.24 -19.17
C GLN A 124 22.86 -18.75 -19.31
N LEU A 125 21.71 -19.26 -18.88
CA LEU A 125 21.34 -20.67 -19.05
C LEU A 125 21.17 -21.01 -20.53
N CYS A 126 20.49 -20.14 -21.28
CA CYS A 126 20.25 -20.32 -22.71
C CYS A 126 21.53 -20.10 -23.53
N GLY A 127 22.16 -18.95 -23.33
CA GLY A 127 23.28 -18.44 -24.13
C GLY A 127 22.90 -17.91 -25.52
N PRO A 128 23.78 -17.11 -26.13
CA PRO A 128 23.49 -16.40 -27.39
C PRO A 128 23.07 -17.31 -28.55
N ASP A 129 23.65 -18.50 -28.66
CA ASP A 129 23.37 -19.45 -29.75
C ASP A 129 21.95 -20.02 -29.70
N ALA A 130 21.35 -20.05 -28.50
CA ALA A 130 20.00 -20.55 -28.27
C ALA A 130 18.93 -19.45 -28.29
N TYR A 131 19.28 -18.16 -28.36
CA TYR A 131 18.31 -17.06 -28.33
C TYR A 131 17.30 -17.13 -29.49
N LYS A 132 17.71 -17.61 -30.66
CA LYS A 132 16.80 -17.86 -31.80
C LYS A 132 15.73 -18.94 -31.51
N ASN A 133 15.97 -19.79 -30.52
CA ASN A 133 15.03 -20.82 -30.03
C ASN A 133 14.21 -20.32 -28.82
N VAL A 134 14.42 -19.08 -28.36
CA VAL A 134 13.68 -18.49 -27.25
C VAL A 134 12.41 -17.81 -27.75
N VAL A 135 11.29 -18.14 -27.12
CA VAL A 135 10.01 -17.43 -27.27
C VAL A 135 9.66 -16.73 -25.97
N VAL A 136 9.74 -15.40 -25.97
CA VAL A 136 9.24 -14.61 -24.84
C VAL A 136 7.75 -14.41 -25.05
N SER A 137 6.95 -15.00 -24.18
CA SER A 137 5.50 -14.94 -24.28
C SER A 137 4.93 -14.14 -23.12
N THR A 138 4.24 -13.06 -23.46
CA THR A 138 3.63 -12.16 -22.47
C THR A 138 2.21 -12.62 -22.17
N THR A 139 1.88 -12.82 -20.89
CA THR A 139 0.59 -13.35 -20.40
C THR A 139 -0.22 -12.26 -19.70
N PHE A 140 -1.50 -12.54 -19.41
CA PHE A 140 -2.43 -11.63 -18.71
C PHE A 140 -2.80 -10.34 -19.48
N TRP A 141 -2.83 -10.41 -20.82
CA TRP A 141 -3.28 -9.29 -21.65
C TRP A 141 -4.77 -8.95 -21.46
N ASP A 142 -5.57 -9.95 -21.08
CA ASP A 142 -6.98 -9.84 -20.72
C ASP A 142 -7.20 -9.05 -19.41
N GLN A 143 -6.17 -8.89 -18.58
CA GLN A 143 -6.22 -8.14 -17.32
C GLN A 143 -5.69 -6.71 -17.45
N LEU A 144 -5.32 -6.26 -18.65
CA LEU A 144 -4.90 -4.87 -18.88
C LEU A 144 -6.09 -3.98 -19.20
N ASN A 145 -6.24 -2.89 -18.43
CA ASN A 145 -7.27 -1.86 -18.65
C ASN A 145 -7.12 -1.12 -19.99
N SER A 146 -5.91 -1.12 -20.58
CA SER A 146 -5.64 -0.47 -21.86
C SER A 146 -4.71 -1.32 -22.74
N PRO A 147 -5.15 -1.71 -23.96
CA PRO A 147 -4.29 -2.39 -24.93
C PRO A 147 -3.04 -1.57 -25.30
N ARG A 148 -3.15 -0.24 -25.31
CA ARG A 148 -2.04 0.68 -25.59
C ARG A 148 -0.99 0.67 -24.47
N LEU A 149 -1.41 0.51 -23.22
CA LEU A 149 -0.48 0.36 -22.09
C LEU A 149 0.30 -0.95 -22.20
N GLY A 150 -0.37 -2.05 -22.54
CA GLY A 150 0.27 -3.34 -22.82
C GLY A 150 1.28 -3.26 -23.96
N GLU A 151 0.92 -2.58 -25.06
CA GLU A 151 1.82 -2.33 -26.18
C GLU A 151 3.06 -1.52 -25.79
N LYS A 152 2.88 -0.48 -24.96
CA LYS A 152 3.99 0.32 -24.43
C LYS A 152 4.91 -0.53 -23.55
N ARG A 153 4.35 -1.32 -22.63
CA ARG A 153 5.12 -2.21 -21.74
C ARG A 153 5.84 -3.30 -22.54
N GLU A 154 5.19 -3.92 -23.52
CA GLU A 154 5.80 -4.91 -24.39
C GLU A 154 6.99 -4.30 -25.16
N LEU A 155 6.84 -3.07 -25.66
CA LEU A 155 7.93 -2.36 -26.33
C LEU A 155 9.09 -2.05 -25.38
N GLU A 156 8.79 -1.69 -24.14
CA GLU A 156 9.81 -1.45 -23.10
C GLU A 156 10.55 -2.74 -22.72
N LEU A 157 9.84 -3.86 -22.54
CA LEU A 157 10.41 -5.18 -22.30
C LEU A 157 11.38 -5.56 -23.42
N LYS A 158 10.97 -5.40 -24.68
CA LYS A 158 11.81 -5.67 -25.85
C LYS A 158 13.06 -4.79 -25.91
N LYS A 159 12.94 -3.49 -25.57
CA LYS A 159 14.03 -2.51 -25.73
C LYS A 159 15.02 -2.48 -24.57
N LYS A 160 14.55 -2.70 -23.34
CA LYS A 160 15.37 -2.54 -22.13
C LYS A 160 15.85 -3.86 -21.57
N PHE A 161 14.93 -4.78 -21.29
CA PHE A 161 15.21 -5.97 -20.48
C PHE A 161 15.58 -7.18 -21.34
N PHE A 162 14.84 -7.42 -22.43
CA PHE A 162 15.03 -8.56 -23.33
C PHE A 162 15.84 -8.20 -24.59
N SER A 163 16.47 -7.04 -24.63
CA SER A 163 17.12 -6.49 -25.83
C SER A 163 18.18 -7.40 -26.42
N GLU A 164 19.01 -8.01 -25.57
CA GLU A 164 20.05 -8.97 -25.98
C GLU A 164 19.45 -10.21 -26.65
N MET A 165 18.40 -10.79 -26.07
CA MET A 165 17.71 -11.95 -26.63
C MET A 165 17.01 -11.62 -27.95
N VAL A 166 16.36 -10.46 -28.03
CA VAL A 166 15.70 -9.99 -29.26
C VAL A 166 16.74 -9.81 -30.38
N GLN A 167 17.91 -9.25 -30.08
CA GLN A 167 19.01 -9.13 -31.03
C GLN A 167 19.56 -10.50 -31.45
N GLY A 168 19.58 -11.48 -30.55
CA GLY A 168 19.95 -12.88 -30.83
C GLY A 168 18.87 -13.71 -31.53
N GLY A 169 17.75 -13.11 -31.95
CA GLY A 169 16.71 -13.77 -32.73
C GLY A 169 15.52 -14.31 -31.93
N ALA A 170 15.39 -13.97 -30.64
CA ALA A 170 14.24 -14.40 -29.84
C ALA A 170 12.93 -13.77 -30.34
N THR A 171 11.88 -14.58 -30.36
CA THR A 171 10.54 -14.15 -30.83
C THR A 171 9.68 -13.73 -29.65
N PHE A 172 9.00 -12.58 -29.79
CA PHE A 172 7.99 -12.15 -28.82
C PHE A 172 6.59 -12.55 -29.28
N THR A 173 5.80 -13.09 -28.37
CA THR A 173 4.39 -13.44 -28.59
C THR A 173 3.50 -12.94 -27.46
N ARG A 174 2.21 -12.76 -27.76
CA ARG A 174 1.17 -12.46 -26.77
C ARG A 174 0.35 -13.72 -26.54
N GLN A 175 0.21 -14.12 -25.28
CA GLN A 175 -0.57 -15.28 -24.86
C GLN A 175 -1.80 -14.81 -24.10
N ASN A 176 -2.97 -14.99 -24.74
CA ASN A 176 -4.27 -14.51 -24.23
C ASN A 176 -5.10 -15.66 -23.66
N CYS A 177 -4.46 -16.68 -23.07
CA CYS A 177 -5.11 -17.87 -22.52
C CYS A 177 -6.04 -18.62 -23.51
N THR A 178 -5.85 -18.46 -24.83
CA THR A 178 -6.61 -19.19 -25.85
C THR A 178 -5.77 -20.29 -26.48
N MET A 179 -6.44 -21.38 -26.89
CA MET A 179 -5.80 -22.48 -27.63
C MET A 179 -5.08 -21.97 -28.88
N ASP A 180 -5.62 -20.95 -29.54
CA ASP A 180 -5.04 -20.38 -30.76
C ASP A 180 -3.73 -19.63 -30.49
N SER A 181 -3.64 -18.84 -29.41
CA SER A 181 -2.39 -18.17 -29.04
C SER A 181 -1.33 -19.18 -28.58
N ALA A 182 -1.72 -20.23 -27.87
CA ALA A 182 -0.80 -21.29 -27.47
C ALA A 182 -0.27 -22.08 -28.69
N ARG A 183 -1.15 -22.42 -29.64
CA ARG A 183 -0.77 -23.07 -30.91
C ARG A 183 0.09 -22.18 -31.80
N LYS A 184 0.05 -20.86 -31.68
CA LYS A 184 0.98 -19.96 -32.39
C LYS A 184 2.41 -20.16 -31.89
N VAL A 185 2.60 -20.23 -30.57
CA VAL A 185 3.91 -20.53 -29.96
C VAL A 185 4.41 -21.89 -30.43
N LEU A 186 3.58 -22.94 -30.34
CA LEU A 186 3.94 -24.28 -30.78
C LEU A 186 4.32 -24.31 -32.28
N ARG A 187 3.49 -23.73 -33.16
CA ARG A 187 3.78 -23.66 -34.60
C ARG A 187 5.09 -22.97 -34.91
N HIS A 188 5.43 -21.90 -34.18
CA HIS A 188 6.70 -21.23 -34.36
C HIS A 188 7.87 -22.13 -33.95
N VAL A 189 7.80 -22.75 -32.76
CA VAL A 189 8.85 -23.67 -32.28
C VAL A 189 9.08 -24.84 -33.25
N LEU A 190 8.02 -25.38 -33.85
CA LEU A 190 8.11 -26.47 -34.84
C LEU A 190 8.90 -26.12 -36.12
N THR A 191 9.13 -24.82 -36.37
CA THR A 191 9.94 -24.34 -37.50
C THR A 191 11.43 -24.19 -37.18
N LEU A 192 11.80 -24.27 -35.91
CA LEU A 192 13.15 -24.01 -35.43
C LEU A 192 13.99 -25.29 -35.49
N ASP A 193 15.30 -25.14 -35.71
CA ASP A 193 16.24 -26.24 -35.59
C ASP A 193 16.66 -26.41 -34.12
N PRO A 194 16.73 -27.64 -33.59
CA PRO A 194 17.10 -27.89 -32.19
C PRO A 194 18.50 -27.38 -31.83
N VAL A 195 18.67 -26.90 -30.59
CA VAL A 195 19.91 -26.28 -30.10
C VAL A 195 20.37 -26.89 -28.78
N ASP A 196 21.69 -26.90 -28.55
CA ASP A 196 22.28 -27.18 -27.23
C ASP A 196 22.38 -25.86 -26.48
N VAL A 197 21.67 -25.74 -25.36
CA VAL A 197 21.73 -24.54 -24.50
C VAL A 197 23.08 -24.42 -23.78
N GLN A 198 23.49 -23.21 -23.44
CA GLN A 198 24.80 -22.91 -22.87
C GLN A 198 25.10 -23.72 -21.60
N ILE A 199 24.15 -23.86 -20.67
CA ILE A 199 24.39 -24.62 -19.44
C ILE A 199 24.75 -26.10 -19.70
N VAL A 200 24.18 -26.70 -20.74
CA VAL A 200 24.48 -28.08 -21.16
C VAL A 200 25.89 -28.14 -21.76
N ASN A 201 26.27 -27.16 -22.59
CA ASN A 201 27.62 -27.08 -23.14
C ASN A 201 28.66 -26.89 -22.04
N GLU A 202 28.40 -26.00 -21.08
CA GLU A 202 29.28 -25.74 -19.94
C GLU A 202 29.51 -27.00 -19.10
N ILE A 203 28.47 -27.77 -18.81
CA ILE A 203 28.60 -28.97 -17.97
C ILE A 203 29.15 -30.16 -18.76
N ARG A 204 28.62 -30.46 -19.95
CA ARG A 204 28.96 -31.69 -20.70
C ARG A 204 30.17 -31.55 -21.62
N LYS A 205 30.38 -30.37 -22.21
CA LYS A 205 31.49 -30.14 -23.17
C LYS A 205 32.69 -29.49 -22.48
N GLU A 206 32.46 -28.56 -21.56
CA GLU A 206 33.52 -27.83 -20.85
C GLU A 206 33.86 -28.44 -19.48
N GLY A 207 33.02 -29.34 -18.96
CA GLY A 207 33.26 -30.05 -17.70
C GLY A 207 33.08 -29.20 -16.44
N LYS A 208 32.35 -28.09 -16.52
CA LYS A 208 32.05 -27.22 -15.37
C LYS A 208 31.05 -27.88 -14.42
N SER A 209 31.22 -27.67 -13.12
CA SER A 209 30.18 -27.94 -12.12
C SER A 209 29.05 -26.91 -12.22
N LEU A 210 27.88 -27.19 -11.61
CA LEU A 210 26.73 -26.27 -11.68
C LEU A 210 27.05 -24.87 -11.15
N GLU A 211 27.81 -24.75 -10.06
CA GLU A 211 28.24 -23.45 -9.50
C GLU A 211 29.14 -22.66 -10.49
N GLU A 212 29.96 -23.35 -11.28
CA GLU A 212 30.91 -22.77 -12.24
C GLU A 212 30.27 -22.39 -13.58
N THR A 213 29.00 -22.76 -13.81
CA THR A 213 28.24 -22.34 -14.99
C THR A 213 27.96 -20.84 -14.94
N SER A 214 27.74 -20.23 -16.11
CA SER A 214 27.45 -18.79 -16.17
C SER A 214 26.13 -18.45 -15.43
N ALA A 215 25.15 -19.35 -15.46
CA ALA A 215 23.91 -19.21 -14.70
C ALA A 215 24.09 -19.45 -13.20
N GLY A 216 24.85 -20.48 -12.81
CA GLY A 216 25.15 -20.81 -11.42
C GLY A 216 25.98 -19.74 -10.72
N SER A 217 26.96 -19.14 -11.41
CA SER A 217 27.78 -18.06 -10.85
C SER A 217 26.96 -16.81 -10.53
N ILE A 218 25.98 -16.45 -11.37
CA ILE A 218 25.07 -15.32 -11.10
C ILE A 218 24.26 -15.56 -9.82
N HIS A 219 23.71 -16.78 -9.67
CA HIS A 219 22.96 -17.14 -8.46
C HIS A 219 23.86 -17.16 -7.23
N GLY A 220 25.06 -17.74 -7.36
CA GLY A 220 26.06 -17.79 -6.29
C GLY A 220 26.50 -16.41 -5.81
N GLU A 221 26.76 -15.48 -6.72
CA GLU A 221 27.10 -14.08 -6.39
C GLU A 221 26.00 -13.38 -5.59
N GLU A 222 24.72 -13.59 -5.94
CA GLU A 222 23.60 -12.99 -5.21
C GLU A 222 23.44 -13.61 -3.82
N VAL A 223 23.53 -14.94 -3.71
CA VAL A 223 23.50 -15.64 -2.41
C VAL A 223 24.63 -15.14 -1.51
N GLU A 224 25.85 -14.97 -2.04
CA GLU A 224 26.98 -14.41 -1.30
C GLU A 224 26.77 -12.97 -0.86
N ARG A 225 26.22 -12.13 -1.75
CA ARG A 225 25.87 -10.75 -1.43
C ARG A 225 24.85 -10.66 -0.30
N LEU A 226 23.83 -11.52 -0.30
CA LEU A 226 22.82 -11.59 0.76
C LEU A 226 23.42 -12.08 2.09
N ILE A 227 24.31 -13.08 2.05
CA ILE A 227 25.07 -13.53 3.23
C ILE A 227 25.91 -12.38 3.79
N ALA A 228 26.64 -11.65 2.94
CA ALA A 228 27.49 -10.53 3.36
C ALA A 228 26.65 -9.41 4.00
N LYS A 229 25.49 -9.08 3.42
CA LYS A 229 24.52 -8.13 3.98
C LYS A 229 24.07 -8.54 5.39
N HIS A 230 23.59 -9.76 5.57
CA HIS A 230 23.12 -10.21 6.89
C HIS A 230 24.26 -10.37 7.91
N ARG A 231 25.48 -10.72 7.48
CA ARG A 231 26.67 -10.73 8.36
C ARG A 231 27.00 -9.33 8.87
N GLN A 232 26.92 -8.33 7.99
CA GLN A 232 27.10 -6.94 8.37
C GLN A 232 26.05 -6.51 9.40
N GLU A 233 24.76 -6.82 9.16
CA GLU A 233 23.68 -6.54 10.10
C GLU A 233 23.93 -7.20 11.48
N ILE A 234 24.41 -8.45 11.53
CA ILE A 234 24.78 -9.10 12.80
C ILE A 234 25.95 -8.39 13.49
N ALA A 235 26.96 -7.94 12.75
CA ALA A 235 28.10 -7.23 13.31
C ALA A 235 27.67 -5.90 13.92
N GLU A 236 26.77 -5.19 13.26
CA GLU A 236 26.16 -3.95 13.77
C GLU A 236 25.33 -4.21 15.03
N ILE A 237 24.46 -5.24 15.02
CA ILE A 237 23.68 -5.64 16.21
C ILE A 237 24.60 -5.96 17.40
N ARG A 238 25.70 -6.70 17.18
CA ARG A 238 26.68 -6.99 18.25
C ARG A 238 27.35 -5.74 18.78
N LYS A 239 27.69 -4.79 17.90
CA LYS A 239 28.29 -3.51 18.28
C LYS A 239 27.34 -2.70 19.16
N GLU A 240 26.06 -2.69 18.83
CA GLU A 240 25.02 -2.02 19.61
C GLU A 240 24.78 -2.72 20.96
N MET A 241 24.75 -4.06 21.00
CA MET A 241 24.67 -4.82 22.25
C MET A 241 25.84 -4.55 23.22
N ASN A 242 27.03 -4.22 22.70
CA ASN A 242 28.23 -3.98 23.50
C ASN A 242 28.40 -2.52 23.95
N LYS A 243 27.72 -1.57 23.31
CA LYS A 243 27.85 -0.13 23.62
C LYS A 243 27.01 0.31 24.81
N VAL A 244 25.98 -0.45 25.19
CA VAL A 244 25.02 -0.01 26.20
C VAL A 244 25.22 -0.79 27.49
N LYS A 245 25.86 -0.16 28.49
CA LYS A 245 26.01 -0.73 29.85
C LYS A 245 24.68 -0.78 30.64
N GLU A 246 23.68 0.01 30.22
CA GLU A 246 22.36 0.13 30.86
C GLU A 246 21.24 -0.06 29.83
N MET A 247 21.17 -1.26 29.24
CA MET A 247 20.10 -1.61 28.29
C MET A 247 18.95 -2.27 29.08
N THR A 248 17.71 -1.84 28.85
CA THR A 248 16.54 -2.50 29.44
C THR A 248 16.45 -3.95 28.96
N ALA A 249 15.92 -4.83 29.80
CA ALA A 249 15.86 -6.26 29.51
C ALA A 249 15.06 -6.60 28.23
N SER A 250 14.08 -5.76 27.84
CA SER A 250 13.30 -5.97 26.60
C SER A 250 14.11 -5.66 25.35
N THR A 251 14.84 -4.54 25.31
CA THR A 251 15.71 -4.18 24.17
C THR A 251 16.80 -5.22 23.93
N LYS A 252 17.34 -5.81 24.99
CA LYS A 252 18.31 -6.91 24.88
C LYS A 252 17.69 -8.15 24.24
N ARG A 253 16.46 -8.51 24.63
CA ARG A 253 15.73 -9.64 24.04
C ARG A 253 15.40 -9.41 22.57
N GLU A 254 15.03 -8.20 22.18
CA GLU A 254 14.74 -7.86 20.78
C GLU A 254 15.99 -7.89 19.89
N LEU A 255 17.11 -7.33 20.35
CA LEU A 255 18.38 -7.41 19.63
C LEU A 255 18.89 -8.85 19.53
N GLU A 256 18.68 -9.67 20.58
CA GLU A 256 18.97 -11.11 20.53
C GLU A 256 18.06 -11.84 19.53
N LYS A 257 16.77 -11.50 19.47
CA LYS A 257 15.83 -12.06 18.50
C LYS A 257 16.24 -11.72 17.07
N LEU A 258 16.49 -10.45 16.76
CA LEU A 258 16.90 -10.01 15.43
C LEU A 258 18.25 -10.61 15.00
N ARG A 259 19.19 -10.73 15.96
CA ARG A 259 20.45 -11.44 15.73
C ARG A 259 20.21 -12.91 15.39
N ASN A 260 19.28 -13.58 16.07
CA ASN A 260 18.96 -14.99 15.82
C ASN A 260 18.23 -15.18 14.49
N GLU A 261 17.32 -14.29 14.13
CA GLU A 261 16.66 -14.29 12.81
C GLU A 261 17.67 -14.11 11.67
N ASN A 262 18.57 -13.14 11.78
CA ASN A 262 19.61 -12.94 10.76
C ASN A 262 20.60 -14.12 10.71
N LYS A 263 20.87 -14.79 11.84
CA LYS A 263 21.64 -16.06 11.82
C LYS A 263 20.89 -17.16 11.09
N GLN A 264 19.58 -17.31 11.29
CA GLN A 264 18.77 -18.30 10.60
C GLN A 264 18.74 -18.04 9.09
N LYS A 265 18.61 -16.77 8.67
CA LYS A 265 18.68 -16.38 7.26
C LYS A 265 20.04 -16.70 6.63
N ILE A 266 21.14 -16.39 7.34
CA ILE A 266 22.48 -16.77 6.90
C ILE A 266 22.59 -18.29 6.80
N ALA A 267 22.12 -19.06 7.78
CA ALA A 267 22.17 -20.51 7.73
C ALA A 267 21.39 -21.08 6.54
N LYS A 268 20.22 -20.51 6.22
CA LYS A 268 19.45 -20.89 5.02
C LYS A 268 20.22 -20.58 3.73
N LEU A 269 20.77 -19.38 3.58
CA LEU A 269 21.56 -18.98 2.41
C LEU A 269 22.88 -19.76 2.29
N GLU A 270 23.52 -20.09 3.41
CA GLU A 270 24.72 -20.94 3.44
C GLU A 270 24.40 -22.37 3.03
N ASN A 271 23.22 -22.90 3.40
CA ASN A 271 22.73 -24.17 2.88
C ASN A 271 22.44 -24.08 1.37
N GLU A 272 21.78 -23.01 0.89
CA GLU A 272 21.54 -22.81 -0.55
C GLU A 272 22.85 -22.72 -1.35
N LYS A 273 23.86 -22.06 -0.80
CA LYS A 273 25.21 -21.99 -1.37
C LYS A 273 25.90 -23.36 -1.38
N LEU A 274 25.78 -24.11 -0.28
CA LEU A 274 26.33 -25.47 -0.20
C LEU A 274 25.63 -26.41 -1.19
N ASP A 275 24.33 -26.27 -1.35
CA ASP A 275 23.56 -27.07 -2.30
C ASP A 275 23.96 -26.70 -3.74
N LEU A 276 24.16 -25.42 -4.06
CA LEU A 276 24.68 -25.01 -5.37
C LEU A 276 26.07 -25.62 -5.64
N LYS A 277 26.94 -25.65 -4.62
CA LYS A 277 28.27 -26.28 -4.65
C LYS A 277 28.25 -27.78 -4.88
N LYS A 278 27.37 -28.51 -4.20
CA LYS A 278 27.16 -29.93 -4.44
C LYS A 278 26.68 -30.20 -5.87
N GLY A 279 26.14 -29.18 -6.55
CA GLY A 279 25.68 -29.27 -7.92
C GLY A 279 24.70 -30.42 -8.12
N LEU A 280 25.03 -31.33 -9.03
CA LEU A 280 24.22 -32.50 -9.40
C LEU A 280 24.81 -33.82 -8.86
N GLU A 281 25.78 -33.79 -7.95
CA GLU A 281 26.47 -34.99 -7.46
C GLU A 281 25.53 -35.96 -6.74
N ASP A 282 24.60 -35.44 -5.92
CA ASP A 282 23.65 -36.25 -5.16
C ASP A 282 22.62 -36.92 -6.07
N GLU A 283 22.13 -36.23 -7.10
CA GLU A 283 21.22 -36.79 -8.12
C GLU A 283 21.91 -37.86 -8.97
N THR A 284 23.18 -37.65 -9.31
CA THR A 284 23.99 -38.62 -10.08
C THR A 284 24.18 -39.91 -9.28
N LYS A 285 24.58 -39.82 -8.01
CA LYS A 285 24.74 -40.99 -7.11
C LYS A 285 23.42 -41.71 -6.85
N MET A 286 22.33 -40.97 -6.67
CA MET A 286 21.00 -41.53 -6.49
C MET A 286 20.55 -42.29 -7.75
N ARG A 287 20.80 -41.72 -8.94
CA ARG A 287 20.49 -42.37 -10.22
C ARG A 287 21.31 -43.65 -10.44
N GLU A 288 22.61 -43.61 -10.19
CA GLU A 288 23.46 -44.82 -10.26
C GLU A 288 22.97 -45.91 -9.31
N THR A 289 22.52 -45.54 -8.10
CA THR A 289 21.95 -46.49 -7.13
C THR A 289 20.63 -47.08 -7.63
N LEU A 290 19.73 -46.24 -8.16
CA LEU A 290 18.43 -46.66 -8.70
C LEU A 290 18.58 -47.52 -9.98
N GLU A 291 19.56 -47.23 -10.83
CA GLU A 291 19.87 -48.06 -12.01
C GLU A 291 20.41 -49.44 -11.59
N VAL A 292 21.27 -49.50 -10.58
CA VAL A 292 21.76 -50.76 -10.01
C VAL A 292 20.61 -51.55 -9.37
N GLU A 293 19.67 -50.88 -8.70
CA GLU A 293 18.46 -51.52 -8.13
C GLU A 293 17.48 -52.00 -9.21
N ALA A 294 17.23 -51.21 -10.24
CA ALA A 294 16.38 -51.57 -11.37
C ALA A 294 16.96 -52.75 -12.17
N GLU A 295 18.28 -52.78 -12.37
CA GLU A 295 18.97 -53.90 -13.04
C GLU A 295 18.92 -55.17 -12.16
N LYS A 296 19.05 -55.04 -10.84
CA LYS A 296 18.81 -56.15 -9.88
C LYS A 296 17.38 -56.68 -9.98
N GLU A 297 16.38 -55.79 -10.02
CA GLU A 297 14.97 -56.16 -10.10
C GLU A 297 14.65 -56.85 -11.44
N LYS A 298 15.21 -56.36 -12.54
CA LYS A 298 15.08 -56.94 -13.88
C LYS A 298 15.72 -58.34 -13.97
N ASN A 299 16.85 -58.53 -13.32
CA ASN A 299 17.52 -59.84 -13.21
C ASN A 299 16.73 -60.83 -12.33
N LEU A 300 16.18 -60.37 -11.19
CA LEU A 300 15.26 -61.13 -10.36
C LEU A 300 13.99 -61.55 -11.12
N ARG A 301 13.44 -60.64 -11.95
CA ARG A 301 12.29 -60.94 -12.82
C ARG A 301 12.61 -61.98 -13.89
N LYS A 302 13.81 -61.94 -14.47
CA LYS A 302 14.29 -62.96 -15.42
C LYS A 302 14.45 -64.33 -14.75
N GLU A 303 15.02 -64.41 -13.56
CA GLU A 303 15.11 -65.66 -12.78
C GLU A 303 13.72 -66.21 -12.42
N PHE A 304 12.78 -65.33 -12.06
CA PHE A 304 11.41 -65.72 -11.72
C PHE A 304 10.64 -66.25 -12.94
N LEU A 305 10.88 -65.71 -14.13
CA LEU A 305 10.30 -66.18 -15.40
C LEU A 305 10.89 -67.52 -15.84
N LEU A 306 12.21 -67.74 -15.67
CA LEU A 306 12.88 -69.01 -15.96
C LEU A 306 12.41 -70.15 -15.04
N LYS A 307 12.14 -69.88 -13.75
CA LYS A 307 11.56 -70.86 -12.81
C LYS A 307 10.12 -71.24 -13.14
N ARG A 308 9.39 -70.38 -13.86
CA ARG A 308 7.98 -70.58 -14.19
C ARG A 308 7.78 -71.39 -15.49
N GLU A 309 8.80 -71.47 -16.34
CA GLU A 309 8.79 -72.33 -17.54
C GLU A 309 9.18 -73.79 -17.26
N SER A 310 9.88 -74.08 -16.14
CA SER A 310 10.27 -75.44 -15.76
C SER A 310 9.18 -76.26 -15.06
N THR A 311 8.01 -75.68 -14.81
CA THR A 311 6.89 -76.35 -14.12
C THR A 311 5.58 -76.22 -14.90
N ARG A 312 5.44 -77.01 -15.97
CA ARG A 312 4.13 -77.30 -16.61
C ARG A 312 3.89 -78.81 -16.69
N ILE A 313 2.89 -79.29 -15.94
CA ILE A 313 2.21 -80.59 -16.12
C ILE A 313 0.70 -80.28 -16.28
N PRO A 314 -0.06 -80.98 -17.17
CA PRO A 314 -1.36 -80.48 -17.62
C PRO A 314 -2.61 -81.15 -17.02
N SER A 315 -3.69 -80.36 -17.02
CA SER A 315 -5.12 -80.70 -17.21
C SER A 315 -5.96 -81.25 -16.04
N ARG A 316 -7.11 -80.61 -15.74
CA ARG A 316 -8.47 -81.05 -16.15
C ARG A 316 -9.61 -80.24 -15.51
N ASN A 317 -10.44 -79.66 -16.39
CA ASN A 317 -11.89 -79.84 -16.54
C ASN A 317 -12.95 -79.35 -15.52
N ARG A 318 -14.05 -78.82 -16.11
CA ARG A 318 -15.42 -78.52 -15.61
C ARG A 318 -15.56 -77.24 -14.78
N GLY A 319 -16.54 -76.36 -14.96
CA GLY A 319 -17.75 -76.34 -15.80
C GLY A 319 -18.87 -75.57 -15.07
N SER A 320 -19.67 -74.82 -15.85
CA SER A 320 -21.04 -74.30 -15.57
C SER A 320 -21.24 -73.02 -14.73
N GLY A 321 -22.14 -72.15 -15.23
CA GLY A 321 -23.00 -71.29 -14.40
C GLY A 321 -23.15 -69.84 -14.86
N ALA A 322 -24.20 -69.53 -15.64
CA ALA A 322 -24.55 -68.21 -16.15
C ALA A 322 -25.55 -67.44 -15.25
N ARG A 323 -25.55 -66.09 -15.32
CA ARG A 323 -26.71 -65.13 -15.40
C ARG A 323 -26.21 -63.71 -15.10
N GLN A 324 -26.28 -62.71 -15.99
CA GLN A 324 -27.39 -62.01 -16.67
C GLN A 324 -27.68 -60.65 -15.99
N MET A 325 -27.63 -59.59 -16.82
CA MET A 325 -27.90 -58.17 -16.52
C MET A 325 -29.38 -57.88 -16.24
N SER A 326 -29.66 -56.82 -15.47
CA SER A 326 -30.74 -55.88 -15.77
C SER A 326 -30.50 -54.48 -15.18
N SER A 327 -30.88 -53.49 -15.98
CA SER A 327 -30.93 -52.03 -15.81
C SER A 327 -31.85 -51.53 -14.69
N PHE A 328 -31.55 -50.37 -14.09
CA PHE A 328 -32.53 -49.46 -13.51
C PHE A 328 -32.09 -47.99 -13.64
N GLU A 329 -32.98 -47.17 -14.20
CA GLU A 329 -32.98 -45.70 -14.23
C GLU A 329 -33.28 -45.12 -12.84
N VAL A 330 -32.82 -43.89 -12.56
CA VAL A 330 -33.21 -43.10 -11.38
C VAL A 330 -33.57 -41.67 -11.82
N PRO A 331 -34.61 -41.03 -11.22
CA PRO A 331 -35.32 -39.89 -11.80
C PRO A 331 -34.72 -38.51 -11.46
N LEU A 332 -35.15 -37.51 -12.24
CA LEU A 332 -35.02 -36.07 -11.99
C LEU A 332 -35.88 -35.67 -10.78
N ASP A 333 -35.26 -35.09 -9.75
CA ASP A 333 -35.95 -34.37 -8.67
C ASP A 333 -35.59 -32.88 -8.69
N ASN A 334 -36.63 -32.06 -8.55
CA ASN A 334 -36.61 -30.60 -8.45
C ASN A 334 -35.83 -30.11 -7.21
N PRO A 335 -35.31 -28.87 -7.23
CA PRO A 335 -34.58 -28.31 -6.09
C PRO A 335 -35.51 -28.06 -4.90
N PRO A 336 -35.06 -28.26 -3.65
CA PRO A 336 -35.87 -27.95 -2.48
C PRO A 336 -35.99 -26.44 -2.28
N PRO A 337 -37.09 -25.96 -1.68
CA PRO A 337 -37.32 -24.57 -1.39
C PRO A 337 -36.40 -24.04 -0.28
N TYR A 338 -36.15 -22.75 -0.34
CA TYR A 338 -35.48 -21.91 0.65
C TYR A 338 -36.23 -22.00 2.00
N GLU A 339 -35.73 -22.79 2.96
CA GLU A 339 -36.01 -22.60 4.40
C GLU A 339 -35.12 -23.53 5.25
N GLU A 340 -34.64 -22.97 6.37
CA GLU A 340 -33.89 -23.60 7.47
C GLU A 340 -32.42 -23.98 7.25
N ALA A 341 -31.55 -22.95 7.33
CA ALA A 341 -30.25 -23.06 7.99
C ALA A 341 -30.09 -21.95 9.05
N LEU A 342 -31.08 -21.82 9.93
CA LEU A 342 -30.99 -21.08 11.19
C LEU A 342 -30.79 -22.08 12.33
N ALA A 343 -29.58 -22.62 12.47
CA ALA A 343 -29.05 -23.13 13.74
C ALA A 343 -27.61 -23.67 13.57
N SER A 344 -26.61 -22.81 13.79
CA SER A 344 -25.41 -23.17 14.57
C SER A 344 -24.54 -21.95 14.82
N GLN A 345 -24.57 -21.48 16.09
CA GLN A 345 -23.43 -20.94 16.83
C GLN A 345 -22.26 -20.36 16.01
N ASP A 346 -22.30 -19.06 15.73
CA ASP A 346 -21.08 -18.30 15.37
C ASP A 346 -21.11 -16.86 15.92
N LEU A 347 -22.01 -16.59 16.87
CA LEU A 347 -22.00 -15.35 17.64
C LEU A 347 -21.13 -15.57 18.88
N THR A 348 -19.95 -14.96 18.85
CA THR A 348 -18.95 -14.86 19.93
C THR A 348 -18.06 -16.09 20.15
N ASP A 349 -16.99 -16.26 19.36
CA ASP A 349 -15.84 -17.09 19.83
C ASP A 349 -14.99 -16.35 20.89
N GLY A 350 -15.42 -15.16 21.30
CA GLY A 350 -14.72 -14.32 22.27
C GLY A 350 -13.45 -13.65 21.73
N THR A 351 -13.08 -13.80 20.45
CA THR A 351 -11.82 -13.27 19.89
C THR A 351 -11.78 -11.75 19.75
N PHE A 352 -12.92 -11.10 19.51
CA PHE A 352 -13.01 -9.65 19.40
C PHE A 352 -13.53 -9.05 20.69
N GLN A 353 -12.62 -8.67 21.59
CA GLN A 353 -12.94 -7.93 22.82
C GLN A 353 -12.45 -6.50 22.74
N PHE A 354 -13.24 -5.59 23.32
CA PHE A 354 -12.80 -4.23 23.54
C PHE A 354 -11.81 -4.19 24.71
N ALA A 355 -10.72 -3.46 24.53
CA ALA A 355 -9.86 -2.98 25.59
C ALA A 355 -10.13 -1.50 25.84
N TYR A 356 -9.91 -1.08 27.10
CA TYR A 356 -10.10 0.27 27.57
C TYR A 356 -8.82 0.76 28.23
N SER A 357 -8.46 2.01 27.97
CA SER A 357 -7.30 2.62 28.60
C SER A 357 -7.51 4.11 28.88
N ASP A 358 -6.63 4.67 29.71
CA ASP A 358 -6.66 6.10 29.99
C ASP A 358 -6.13 6.91 28.80
N GLU A 359 -5.28 6.30 27.97
CA GLU A 359 -4.57 6.88 26.84
C GLU A 359 -5.39 6.91 25.55
N TYR A 360 -6.13 5.85 25.23
CA TYR A 360 -6.84 5.72 23.96
C TYR A 360 -8.35 5.51 24.14
N PRO A 361 -9.16 5.89 23.13
CA PRO A 361 -10.52 5.39 22.97
C PRO A 361 -10.57 3.85 22.92
N PRO A 362 -11.75 3.22 23.05
CA PRO A 362 -11.86 1.77 22.97
C PRO A 362 -11.22 1.20 21.70
N TYR A 363 -10.54 0.06 21.83
CA TYR A 363 -9.82 -0.58 20.72
C TYR A 363 -9.84 -2.10 20.85
N LEU A 364 -9.31 -2.83 19.86
CA LEU A 364 -9.25 -4.30 19.91
C LEU A 364 -8.16 -4.78 20.88
N GLU A 365 -8.53 -5.58 21.89
CA GLU A 365 -7.60 -6.11 22.90
C GLU A 365 -6.51 -7.01 22.30
N HIS A 366 -6.90 -7.95 21.43
CA HIS A 366 -5.99 -8.86 20.77
C HIS A 366 -6.38 -9.08 19.31
N ILE A 367 -5.45 -8.87 18.38
CA ILE A 367 -5.69 -9.12 16.96
C ILE A 367 -5.57 -10.61 16.68
N PRO A 368 -6.65 -11.28 16.21
CA PRO A 368 -6.58 -12.69 15.86
C PRO A 368 -5.56 -12.93 14.74
N SER A 369 -4.84 -14.06 14.79
CA SER A 369 -3.75 -14.37 13.84
C SER A 369 -4.15 -14.24 12.37
N LYS A 370 -5.39 -14.58 12.01
CA LYS A 370 -5.92 -14.46 10.65
C LYS A 370 -6.04 -13.01 10.13
N TYR A 371 -6.15 -12.03 11.04
CA TYR A 371 -6.21 -10.60 10.72
C TYR A 371 -4.90 -9.87 11.03
N LYS A 372 -3.92 -10.57 11.59
CA LYS A 372 -2.62 -10.00 11.91
C LYS A 372 -1.80 -9.96 10.64
N THR A 373 -1.59 -8.77 10.12
CA THR A 373 -0.68 -8.56 8.99
C THR A 373 0.70 -8.22 9.52
N ASN A 374 1.75 -8.72 8.86
CA ASN A 374 3.10 -8.33 9.21
C ASN A 374 3.28 -6.85 8.89
N ILE A 375 3.46 -6.03 9.93
CA ILE A 375 3.71 -4.59 9.82
C ILE A 375 4.83 -4.29 8.83
N LEU A 376 5.90 -5.08 8.76
CA LEU A 376 7.02 -4.86 7.83
C LEU A 376 6.64 -5.01 6.36
N ASN A 377 5.51 -5.63 6.05
CA ASN A 377 5.00 -5.78 4.69
C ASN A 377 4.04 -4.65 4.29
N ILE A 378 3.61 -3.83 5.26
CA ILE A 378 2.66 -2.72 5.04
C ILE A 378 3.40 -1.40 5.21
N PHE A 379 4.02 -1.19 6.38
CA PHE A 379 4.68 0.06 6.74
C PHE A 379 6.09 -0.17 7.29
N ASP A 380 7.04 0.69 6.93
CA ASP A 380 8.43 0.57 7.37
C ASP A 380 8.67 1.15 8.79
N PHE A 381 7.92 0.62 9.77
CA PHE A 381 7.99 1.01 11.19
C PHE A 381 9.38 0.76 11.77
N LYS A 382 10.10 -0.23 11.22
CA LYS A 382 11.49 -0.52 11.60
C LYS A 382 12.40 0.63 11.22
N SER A 383 12.26 1.19 10.02
CA SER A 383 13.05 2.34 9.61
C SER A 383 12.73 3.60 10.42
N LEU A 384 11.46 3.81 10.79
CA LEU A 384 11.07 4.91 11.69
C LEU A 384 11.71 4.77 13.08
N LEU A 385 11.63 3.58 13.68
CA LEU A 385 12.26 3.27 14.97
C LEU A 385 13.79 3.34 14.89
N GLN A 386 14.39 2.83 13.82
CA GLN A 386 15.83 2.90 13.59
C GLN A 386 16.30 4.36 13.45
N THR A 387 15.53 5.18 12.75
CA THR A 387 15.79 6.62 12.63
C THR A 387 15.81 7.26 14.02
N THR A 388 14.80 6.94 14.82
CA THR A 388 14.66 7.45 16.20
C THR A 388 15.84 7.00 17.07
N VAL A 389 16.14 5.70 17.12
CA VAL A 389 17.25 5.15 17.91
C VAL A 389 18.60 5.70 17.43
N ALA A 390 18.83 5.82 16.13
CA ALA A 390 20.04 6.39 15.56
C ALA A 390 20.23 7.85 15.98
N THR A 391 19.14 8.65 16.04
CA THR A 391 19.21 10.04 16.53
C THR A 391 19.52 10.17 18.02
N PHE A 392 19.13 9.19 18.85
CA PHE A 392 19.49 9.17 20.27
C PHE A 392 20.94 8.74 20.52
N SER A 393 21.46 7.81 19.71
CA SER A 393 22.79 7.20 19.91
C SER A 393 23.94 7.93 19.23
N LEU A 394 23.65 8.90 18.35
CA LEU A 394 24.66 9.71 17.63
C LEU A 394 24.43 11.19 17.94
N PRO A 395 25.20 11.80 18.87
CA PRO A 395 25.08 13.22 19.20
C PRO A 395 25.40 14.14 18.01
N ASP A 396 26.12 13.63 17.02
CA ASP A 396 26.55 14.35 15.82
C ASP A 396 25.86 13.78 14.57
N LEU A 397 24.60 14.18 14.37
CA LEU A 397 23.94 14.09 13.05
C LEU A 397 24.55 15.08 12.05
N THR A 398 25.58 15.85 12.44
CA THR A 398 26.40 16.68 11.56
C THR A 398 27.10 15.89 10.43
N ARG A 399 27.14 14.55 10.48
CA ARG A 399 27.56 13.72 9.34
C ARG A 399 26.56 13.61 8.19
N PHE A 400 25.36 14.19 8.33
CA PHE A 400 24.50 14.55 7.20
C PHE A 400 24.96 15.86 6.52
N SER A 401 26.23 16.27 6.74
CA SER A 401 26.86 17.42 6.10
C SER A 401 26.89 17.25 4.59
N ASP A 402 25.84 17.71 3.96
CA ASP A 402 26.06 18.61 2.85
C ASP A 402 26.69 19.89 3.41
N SER A 403 27.77 20.36 2.82
CA SER A 403 28.60 21.48 3.33
C SER A 403 27.90 22.85 3.31
N THR A 404 26.60 22.91 3.00
CA THR A 404 25.78 24.12 3.10
C THR A 404 25.60 24.50 4.56
N VAL A 405 26.27 25.57 4.95
CA VAL A 405 25.92 26.34 6.14
C VAL A 405 24.52 26.91 5.91
N ILE A 406 23.56 26.55 6.76
CA ILE A 406 22.21 27.11 6.72
C ILE A 406 22.22 28.40 7.55
N ARG A 407 22.01 29.54 6.91
CA ARG A 407 21.97 30.86 7.56
C ARG A 407 20.60 31.50 7.47
N ASN A 408 19.89 31.24 6.39
CA ASN A 408 18.61 31.88 6.06
C ASN A 408 17.65 30.87 5.40
N LEU A 409 16.44 31.31 5.05
CA LEU A 409 15.44 30.45 4.42
C LEU A 409 15.82 30.07 2.99
N ASP A 410 16.52 30.94 2.27
CA ASP A 410 17.00 30.64 0.92
C ASP A 410 18.00 29.47 0.93
N ASP A 411 18.88 29.39 1.94
CA ASP A 411 19.78 28.25 2.13
C ASP A 411 18.99 26.95 2.38
N LEU A 412 17.85 27.02 3.09
CA LEU A 412 16.97 25.88 3.32
C LEU A 412 16.27 25.42 2.04
N VAL A 413 15.77 26.36 1.23
CA VAL A 413 15.15 26.08 -0.07
C VAL A 413 16.20 25.48 -1.02
N TYR A 414 17.38 26.10 -1.11
CA TYR A 414 18.49 25.60 -1.92
C TYR A 414 18.92 24.20 -1.49
N ARG A 415 19.06 23.97 -0.18
CA ARG A 415 19.37 22.64 0.35
C ARG A 415 18.29 21.63 -0.01
N ASN A 416 17.01 21.99 0.11
CA ASN A 416 15.89 21.14 -0.27
C ASN A 416 16.00 20.74 -1.76
N HIS A 417 16.19 21.70 -2.67
CA HIS A 417 16.32 21.43 -4.11
C HIS A 417 17.52 20.53 -4.39
N ARG A 418 18.69 20.86 -3.85
CA ARG A 418 19.92 20.09 -4.08
C ARG A 418 19.81 18.65 -3.59
N LEU A 419 19.17 18.41 -2.44
CA LEU A 419 18.97 17.05 -1.94
C LEU A 419 18.11 16.22 -2.92
N HIS A 420 17.04 16.81 -3.47
CA HIS A 420 16.19 16.14 -4.47
C HIS A 420 16.91 15.92 -5.82
N GLU A 421 17.81 16.81 -6.23
CA GLU A 421 18.60 16.65 -7.45
C GLU A 421 19.72 15.60 -7.31
N LYS A 422 20.46 15.62 -6.20
CA LYS A 422 21.60 14.72 -5.96
C LYS A 422 21.18 13.25 -5.88
N VAL A 423 20.00 12.97 -5.32
CA VAL A 423 19.42 11.62 -5.27
C VAL A 423 19.16 11.06 -6.68
N ARG A 424 18.87 11.91 -7.67
CA ARG A 424 18.66 11.47 -9.06
C ARG A 424 19.95 11.10 -9.78
N SER A 425 21.12 11.52 -9.29
CA SER A 425 22.42 11.28 -9.93
C SER A 425 23.29 10.22 -9.24
N GLU A 426 23.12 9.96 -7.94
CA GLU A 426 23.93 9.00 -7.18
C GLU A 426 23.22 7.64 -6.97
N THR A 427 23.42 6.68 -7.88
CA THR A 427 23.09 5.26 -7.64
C THR A 427 24.27 4.57 -6.96
N ARG A 428 24.29 4.56 -5.62
CA ARG A 428 24.99 3.58 -4.72
C ARG A 428 25.35 4.23 -3.39
N ARG A 429 24.67 3.85 -2.30
CA ARG A 429 25.21 3.74 -0.93
C ARG A 429 24.18 3.03 -0.03
N GLY A 430 24.64 2.54 1.13
CA GLY A 430 24.02 1.49 1.95
C GLY A 430 22.62 1.77 2.55
N PRO A 431 22.09 0.84 3.37
CA PRO A 431 20.67 0.78 3.74
C PRO A 431 20.14 2.00 4.51
N ILE A 432 20.94 2.63 5.39
CA ILE A 432 20.53 3.86 6.12
C ILE A 432 20.42 5.06 5.17
N SER A 433 21.22 5.09 4.09
CA SER A 433 21.10 6.17 3.09
C SER A 433 19.89 5.99 2.18
N GLN A 434 19.43 4.76 1.91
CA GLN A 434 18.29 4.52 1.02
C GLN A 434 16.97 5.11 1.54
N LEU A 435 16.78 5.18 2.87
CA LEU A 435 15.55 5.67 3.49
C LEU A 435 15.44 7.20 3.44
N THR A 436 16.52 7.91 3.77
CA THR A 436 16.57 9.37 3.67
C THR A 436 16.64 9.83 2.22
N LEU A 437 17.33 9.07 1.34
CA LEU A 437 17.32 9.33 -0.11
C LEU A 437 15.92 9.11 -0.72
N GLY A 438 15.15 8.13 -0.20
CA GLY A 438 13.77 7.82 -0.57
C GLY A 438 12.85 9.05 -0.60
N MET A 439 12.85 9.81 0.50
CA MET A 439 12.04 11.03 0.67
C MET A 439 12.32 12.09 -0.40
N PHE A 440 13.55 12.15 -0.91
CA PHE A 440 14.00 13.15 -1.87
C PHE A 440 13.75 12.76 -3.34
N TYR A 441 13.13 11.60 -3.64
CA TYR A 441 12.70 11.26 -5.01
C TYR A 441 11.45 12.03 -5.46
N ILE A 442 10.57 12.34 -4.51
CA ILE A 442 9.28 12.99 -4.74
C ILE A 442 9.42 14.45 -4.33
N LYS A 443 8.98 15.38 -5.19
CA LYS A 443 9.02 16.81 -4.86
C LYS A 443 8.09 17.12 -3.68
N ASN A 444 8.38 18.19 -2.98
CA ASN A 444 7.55 18.77 -1.92
C ASN A 444 7.28 20.26 -2.21
N ILE A 445 6.46 20.91 -1.38
CA ILE A 445 6.06 22.31 -1.57
C ILE A 445 7.25 23.29 -1.61
N GLY A 446 8.37 22.97 -0.94
CA GLY A 446 9.60 23.77 -0.99
C GLY A 446 10.27 23.84 -2.37
N HIS A 447 9.75 23.11 -3.38
CA HIS A 447 10.16 23.27 -4.78
C HIS A 447 9.52 24.47 -5.47
N ARG A 448 8.45 25.01 -4.91
CA ARG A 448 7.81 26.20 -5.43
C ARG A 448 8.55 27.43 -4.93
N SER A 449 8.66 28.46 -5.75
CA SER A 449 9.23 29.75 -5.32
C SER A 449 8.27 30.57 -4.46
N ASP A 450 6.98 30.25 -4.50
CA ASP A 450 5.87 30.98 -3.88
C ASP A 450 5.27 30.26 -2.66
N TRP A 451 5.95 29.24 -2.12
CA TRP A 451 5.41 28.38 -1.04
C TRP A 451 4.97 29.16 0.22
N TYR A 452 5.56 30.33 0.45
CA TYR A 452 5.28 31.19 1.60
C TYR A 452 4.17 32.21 1.34
N THR A 453 3.61 32.29 0.14
CA THR A 453 2.61 33.30 -0.22
C THR A 453 1.26 33.05 0.46
N ASP A 454 0.42 34.09 0.50
CA ASP A 454 -0.94 34.06 1.01
C ASP A 454 -1.82 33.13 0.17
N ALA A 455 -1.63 33.13 -1.15
CA ALA A 455 -2.29 32.20 -2.06
C ALA A 455 -1.95 30.74 -1.72
N ALA A 456 -0.66 30.40 -1.57
CA ALA A 456 -0.26 29.03 -1.22
C ALA A 456 -0.70 28.59 0.18
N PHE A 457 -0.76 29.52 1.14
CA PHE A 457 -1.27 29.25 2.49
C PHE A 457 -2.79 29.06 2.53
N GLY A 458 -3.54 29.93 1.85
CA GLY A 458 -5.00 29.82 1.72
C GLY A 458 -5.41 28.55 0.98
N GLN A 459 -4.73 28.22 -0.13
CA GLN A 459 -5.03 27.04 -0.93
C GLN A 459 -4.85 25.72 -0.13
N GLN A 460 -3.94 25.68 0.85
CA GLN A 460 -3.78 24.51 1.73
C GLN A 460 -5.03 24.19 2.56
N GLN A 461 -5.91 25.17 2.82
CA GLN A 461 -7.18 24.91 3.52
C GLN A 461 -8.20 24.16 2.64
N PHE A 462 -7.99 24.15 1.33
CA PHE A 462 -8.87 23.55 0.33
C PHE A 462 -8.31 22.28 -0.29
N THR A 463 -6.99 22.18 -0.46
CA THR A 463 -6.34 21.04 -1.13
C THR A 463 -5.12 20.51 -0.38
N GLY A 464 -4.85 21.00 0.83
CA GLY A 464 -3.81 20.46 1.71
C GLY A 464 -4.22 19.17 2.41
N VAL A 465 -3.50 18.82 3.48
CA VAL A 465 -3.74 17.60 4.26
C VAL A 465 -4.93 17.69 5.22
N ASN A 466 -5.41 18.90 5.53
CA ASN A 466 -6.59 19.13 6.36
C ASN A 466 -7.64 20.00 5.64
N PRO A 467 -8.28 19.48 4.58
CA PRO A 467 -9.24 20.25 3.81
C PRO A 467 -10.66 20.21 4.40
N THR A 468 -10.83 19.76 5.65
CA THR A 468 -12.16 19.39 6.21
C THR A 468 -12.62 20.19 7.41
N THR A 469 -11.80 21.13 7.89
CA THR A 469 -12.07 21.82 9.17
C THR A 469 -12.34 23.31 9.03
N ILE A 470 -12.06 23.92 7.87
CA ILE A 470 -12.43 25.30 7.60
C ILE A 470 -13.96 25.44 7.51
N THR A 471 -14.51 26.45 8.17
CA THR A 471 -15.97 26.68 8.27
C THR A 471 -16.32 28.13 7.99
N LEU A 472 -17.56 28.42 7.62
CA LEU A 472 -18.08 29.78 7.55
C LEU A 472 -17.97 30.44 8.93
N ALA A 473 -17.41 31.64 8.98
CA ALA A 473 -17.14 32.33 10.23
C ALA A 473 -18.44 32.67 10.99
N PRO A 474 -18.63 32.16 12.22
CA PRO A 474 -19.71 32.60 13.10
C PRO A 474 -19.64 34.10 13.40
N SER A 475 -20.78 34.75 13.64
CA SER A 475 -20.84 36.20 13.88
C SER A 475 -19.99 36.65 15.06
N GLY A 476 -19.95 35.86 16.15
CA GLY A 476 -19.13 36.18 17.33
C GLY A 476 -17.64 36.29 17.00
N TRP A 477 -17.13 35.45 16.09
CA TRP A 477 -15.74 35.54 15.64
C TRP A 477 -15.50 36.79 14.78
N ILE A 478 -16.44 37.12 13.90
CA ILE A 478 -16.38 38.33 13.07
C ILE A 478 -16.36 39.59 13.95
N GLU A 479 -17.24 39.65 14.95
CA GLU A 479 -17.33 40.76 15.91
C GLU A 479 -16.03 40.95 16.71
N GLU A 480 -15.39 39.84 17.13
CA GLU A 480 -14.12 39.90 17.87
C GLU A 480 -12.96 40.40 16.98
N PHE A 481 -12.83 39.90 15.75
CA PHE A 481 -11.86 40.43 14.79
C PHE A 481 -12.12 41.90 14.45
N GLU A 482 -13.38 42.30 14.29
CA GLU A 482 -13.75 43.67 13.97
C GLU A 482 -13.41 44.64 15.13
N ALA A 483 -13.59 44.22 16.38
CA ALA A 483 -13.17 44.99 17.55
C ALA A 483 -11.65 45.23 17.55
N VAL A 484 -10.85 44.18 17.34
CA VAL A 484 -9.39 44.30 17.29
C VAL A 484 -8.92 45.10 16.06
N ALA A 485 -9.60 44.97 14.92
CA ALA A 485 -9.32 45.75 13.73
C ALA A 485 -9.51 47.26 13.99
N ARG A 486 -10.57 47.65 14.72
CA ARG A 486 -10.78 49.04 15.16
C ARG A 486 -9.66 49.51 16.09
N ASP A 487 -9.27 48.70 17.07
CA ASP A 487 -8.20 49.04 18.02
C ASP A 487 -6.82 49.18 17.36
N GLN A 488 -6.61 48.51 16.22
CA GLN A 488 -5.38 48.59 15.41
C GLN A 488 -5.49 49.57 14.22
N ASP A 489 -6.54 50.40 14.16
CA ASP A 489 -6.78 51.36 13.07
C ASP A 489 -6.86 50.73 11.66
N ARG A 490 -7.34 49.48 11.56
CA ARG A 490 -7.52 48.71 10.30
C ARG A 490 -8.91 48.89 9.69
N GLY A 491 -9.20 50.12 9.28
CA GLY A 491 -10.48 50.47 8.64
C GLY A 491 -10.76 49.67 7.35
N ASP A 492 -9.71 49.39 6.58
CA ASP A 492 -9.73 48.54 5.38
C ASP A 492 -10.26 47.12 5.66
N ILE A 493 -9.87 46.54 6.79
CA ILE A 493 -10.37 45.23 7.23
C ILE A 493 -11.83 45.34 7.69
N THR A 494 -12.18 46.32 8.52
CA THR A 494 -13.55 46.46 9.04
C THR A 494 -14.59 46.62 7.92
N GLU A 495 -14.23 47.26 6.81
CA GLU A 495 -15.07 47.38 5.61
C GLU A 495 -15.34 46.01 4.99
N ILE A 496 -14.31 45.18 4.83
CA ILE A 496 -14.45 43.81 4.30
C ILE A 496 -15.31 42.95 5.22
N LEU A 497 -15.08 43.01 6.54
CA LEU A 497 -15.83 42.22 7.52
C LEU A 497 -17.34 42.52 7.48
N SER A 498 -17.69 43.79 7.22
CA SER A 498 -19.07 44.24 7.17
C SER A 498 -19.74 44.01 5.81
N ALA A 499 -18.97 43.94 4.72
CA ALA A 499 -19.49 43.92 3.36
C ALA A 499 -20.19 42.60 2.98
N ASP A 500 -19.56 41.45 3.27
CA ASP A 500 -20.13 40.15 2.97
C ASP A 500 -19.72 39.06 3.99
N PRO A 501 -20.39 39.00 5.14
CA PRO A 501 -20.15 37.98 6.17
C PRO A 501 -20.26 36.53 5.65
N LYS A 502 -21.01 36.29 4.56
CA LYS A 502 -21.18 34.95 3.95
C LYS A 502 -19.99 34.52 3.11
N SER A 503 -18.99 35.37 2.97
CA SER A 503 -17.71 35.09 2.32
C SER A 503 -16.56 35.00 3.31
N LEU A 504 -16.83 35.12 4.62
CA LEU A 504 -15.81 35.01 5.65
C LEU A 504 -15.76 33.58 6.18
N TYR A 505 -14.58 32.99 6.19
CA TYR A 505 -14.33 31.64 6.66
C TYR A 505 -13.31 31.67 7.80
N ILE A 506 -13.39 30.70 8.69
CA ILE A 506 -12.54 30.60 9.86
C ILE A 506 -11.95 29.19 9.99
N GLN A 507 -10.68 29.18 10.40
CA GLN A 507 -10.00 28.01 10.90
C GLN A 507 -9.73 28.23 12.39
N ASP A 508 -10.43 27.49 13.25
CA ASP A 508 -10.50 27.74 14.69
C ASP A 508 -9.83 26.61 15.51
N TYR A 509 -8.70 26.93 16.14
CA TYR A 509 -7.98 26.05 17.06
C TYR A 509 -7.99 26.54 18.51
N SER A 510 -8.91 27.44 18.87
CA SER A 510 -9.02 28.04 20.22
C SER A 510 -9.33 27.02 21.33
N HIS A 511 -9.85 25.85 20.96
CA HIS A 511 -10.30 24.82 21.88
C HIS A 511 -9.15 23.98 22.49
N PHE A 512 -7.91 24.10 22.01
CA PHE A 512 -6.81 23.23 22.42
C PHE A 512 -6.58 23.26 23.94
N ARG A 513 -6.54 24.44 24.54
CA ARG A 513 -6.30 24.60 25.99
C ARG A 513 -7.42 23.98 26.85
N PRO A 514 -8.71 24.34 26.65
CA PRO A 514 -9.81 23.69 27.34
C PRO A 514 -9.76 22.16 27.26
N VAL A 515 -9.54 21.62 26.07
CA VAL A 515 -9.52 20.17 25.82
C VAL A 515 -8.41 19.48 26.61
N VAL A 516 -7.22 20.06 26.64
CA VAL A 516 -6.07 19.45 27.34
C VAL A 516 -5.97 19.84 28.83
N GLY A 517 -6.97 20.58 29.35
CA GLY A 517 -7.03 21.00 30.74
C GLY A 517 -5.96 22.05 31.12
N LEU A 518 -5.53 22.85 30.16
CA LEU A 518 -4.58 23.95 30.40
C LEU A 518 -5.35 25.25 30.72
N PRO A 519 -4.91 26.05 31.71
CA PRO A 519 -5.42 27.41 31.90
C PRO A 519 -5.29 28.24 30.61
N MET A 520 -6.21 29.17 30.38
CA MET A 520 -6.23 29.98 29.15
C MET A 520 -4.94 30.81 28.94
N ASP A 521 -4.27 31.19 30.01
CA ASP A 521 -2.99 31.90 30.00
C ASP A 521 -1.76 30.97 29.95
N GLY A 522 -1.95 29.65 30.11
CA GLY A 522 -0.87 28.67 30.11
C GLY A 522 -0.22 28.48 28.74
N GLU A 523 1.09 28.24 28.73
CA GLU A 523 1.85 27.93 27.51
C GLU A 523 1.65 26.48 27.07
N ILE A 524 1.37 26.24 25.79
CA ILE A 524 1.44 24.91 25.19
C ILE A 524 2.93 24.60 24.96
N LYS A 525 3.57 23.91 25.89
CA LYS A 525 5.01 23.68 25.85
C LYS A 525 5.43 22.36 26.48
N CYS A 526 6.34 21.66 25.81
CA CYS A 526 6.98 20.45 26.30
C CYS A 526 8.40 20.32 25.71
N ASP A 527 9.42 20.02 26.53
CA ASP A 527 10.80 19.77 26.08
C ASP A 527 11.38 20.82 25.10
N GLY A 528 11.10 22.09 25.38
CA GLY A 528 11.56 23.23 24.57
C GLY A 528 10.90 23.33 23.19
N ARG A 529 9.75 22.67 23.00
CA ARG A 529 8.83 22.85 21.87
C ARG A 529 7.62 23.65 22.34
N TYR A 530 7.16 24.56 21.50
CA TYR A 530 6.02 25.42 21.76
C TYR A 530 4.95 25.14 20.70
N GLY A 531 3.71 24.94 21.15
CA GLY A 531 2.53 24.82 20.30
C GLY A 531 1.74 26.13 20.27
N CYS A 532 0.80 26.23 19.33
CA CYS A 532 -0.08 27.38 19.15
C CYS A 532 -1.54 26.92 19.19
N SER A 533 -2.44 27.77 19.69
CA SER A 533 -3.90 27.61 19.62
C SER A 533 -4.47 28.71 18.71
N SER A 534 -4.08 28.70 17.43
CA SER A 534 -4.33 29.82 16.50
C SER A 534 -5.79 29.96 16.11
N VAL A 535 -6.20 31.15 15.68
CA VAL A 535 -7.49 31.39 15.02
C VAL A 535 -7.23 32.22 13.76
N VAL A 536 -7.66 31.73 12.60
CA VAL A 536 -7.37 32.35 11.30
C VAL A 536 -8.66 32.72 10.59
N LEU A 537 -8.76 33.99 10.18
CA LEU A 537 -9.87 34.49 9.38
C LEU A 537 -9.46 34.59 7.91
N PHE A 538 -10.33 34.12 7.03
CA PHE A 538 -10.17 34.15 5.58
C PHE A 538 -11.36 34.85 4.92
N HIS A 539 -11.12 35.40 3.73
CA HIS A 539 -12.14 35.88 2.82
C HIS A 539 -12.11 35.06 1.54
N LEU A 540 -13.21 34.35 1.25
CA LEU A 540 -13.41 33.64 -0.01
C LEU A 540 -13.93 34.61 -1.07
N GLU A 541 -13.02 35.11 -1.89
CA GLU A 541 -13.31 36.10 -2.91
C GLU A 541 -14.16 35.52 -4.06
N PRO A 542 -14.93 36.36 -4.80
CA PRO A 542 -15.78 35.88 -5.89
C PRO A 542 -15.04 35.18 -7.03
N ASN A 543 -13.73 35.43 -7.17
CA ASN A 543 -12.89 34.75 -8.14
C ASN A 543 -12.53 33.32 -7.72
N GLY A 544 -12.75 32.90 -6.47
CA GLY A 544 -12.41 31.59 -5.93
C GLY A 544 -11.17 31.57 -5.04
N MET A 545 -10.47 32.70 -4.87
CA MET A 545 -9.30 32.77 -4.00
C MET A 545 -9.70 32.84 -2.53
N LEU A 546 -9.15 31.95 -1.70
CA LEU A 546 -9.31 31.99 -0.26
C LEU A 546 -8.16 32.81 0.36
N HIS A 547 -8.41 34.09 0.63
CA HIS A 547 -7.39 35.02 1.09
C HIS A 547 -7.32 35.12 2.63
N PRO A 548 -6.17 34.91 3.28
CA PRO A 548 -6.03 35.06 4.73
C PRO A 548 -6.04 36.54 5.14
N LEU A 549 -7.00 36.94 5.97
CA LEU A 549 -7.17 38.33 6.44
C LEU A 549 -6.48 38.59 7.79
N ALA A 550 -6.59 37.66 8.73
CA ALA A 550 -6.12 37.87 10.09
C ALA A 550 -5.71 36.56 10.75
N ILE A 551 -4.70 36.62 11.62
CA ILE A 551 -4.25 35.48 12.41
C ILE A 551 -4.08 35.94 13.85
N THR A 552 -4.80 35.29 14.76
CA THR A 552 -4.46 35.28 16.18
C THR A 552 -3.49 34.13 16.42
N LEU A 553 -2.28 34.45 16.89
CA LEU A 553 -1.18 33.46 17.01
C LEU A 553 -1.50 32.34 17.99
N ASP A 554 -2.09 32.71 19.12
CA ASP A 554 -2.34 31.82 20.24
C ASP A 554 -3.49 32.38 21.08
N TYR A 555 -4.69 31.82 20.91
CA TYR A 555 -5.91 32.32 21.53
C TYR A 555 -5.96 31.96 23.02
N LYS A 556 -6.08 33.00 23.87
CA LYS A 556 -6.05 32.90 25.33
C LYS A 556 -7.39 33.34 25.94
N GLY A 557 -8.48 32.86 25.36
CA GLY A 557 -9.87 33.13 25.79
C GLY A 557 -10.48 34.42 25.25
N SER A 558 -9.67 35.34 24.73
CA SER A 558 -10.11 36.51 23.96
C SER A 558 -8.93 37.07 23.16
N MET A 559 -9.16 37.70 22.01
CA MET A 559 -8.12 38.36 21.21
C MET A 559 -7.46 39.52 21.96
N GLY A 560 -8.17 40.18 22.89
CA GLY A 560 -7.58 41.21 23.75
C GLY A 560 -6.49 40.70 24.71
N ASN A 561 -6.45 39.39 24.97
CA ASN A 561 -5.41 38.72 25.76
C ASN A 561 -4.41 37.94 24.88
N SER A 562 -4.50 38.11 23.56
CA SER A 562 -3.73 37.38 22.56
C SER A 562 -3.04 38.35 21.62
N VAL A 563 -2.17 37.81 20.76
CA VAL A 563 -1.55 38.58 19.68
C VAL A 563 -2.27 38.27 18.38
N THR A 564 -2.96 39.27 17.84
CA THR A 564 -3.65 39.21 16.55
C THR A 564 -3.01 40.18 15.58
N ILE A 565 -2.63 39.68 14.41
CA ILE A 565 -2.08 40.47 13.30
C ILE A 565 -3.04 40.39 12.10
N PHE A 566 -3.23 41.52 11.43
CA PHE A 566 -3.98 41.61 10.18
C PHE A 566 -3.02 41.67 9.00
N ASN A 567 -3.37 40.98 7.93
CA ASN A 567 -2.60 41.00 6.69
C ASN A 567 -2.51 42.43 6.15
N GLU A 568 -1.33 42.89 5.76
CA GLU A 568 -1.16 44.20 5.11
C GLU A 568 -1.83 44.25 3.73
N ARG A 569 -2.09 43.08 3.13
CA ARG A 569 -2.83 42.91 1.88
C ARG A 569 -4.28 42.55 2.24
N PRO A 570 -5.24 43.48 2.13
CA PRO A 570 -6.64 43.20 2.48
C PRO A 570 -7.35 42.30 1.45
N GLN A 571 -6.80 42.15 0.25
CA GLN A 571 -7.36 41.34 -0.84
C GLN A 571 -6.23 40.64 -1.62
N SER A 572 -6.55 39.54 -2.30
CA SER A 572 -5.61 38.73 -3.07
C SER A 572 -4.93 39.50 -4.23
N THR A 573 -5.57 40.57 -4.70
CA THR A 573 -5.07 41.41 -5.80
C THR A 573 -4.19 42.57 -5.31
N THR A 574 -4.06 42.78 -3.99
CA THR A 574 -3.22 43.84 -3.45
C THR A 574 -1.76 43.44 -3.56
N LEU A 575 -0.97 44.22 -4.30
CA LEU A 575 0.46 43.96 -4.49
C LEU A 575 1.25 44.24 -3.21
N GLY A 576 2.21 43.37 -2.89
CA GLY A 576 3.16 43.53 -1.79
C GLY A 576 4.28 42.50 -1.88
N ASP A 577 5.42 42.78 -1.24
CA ASP A 577 6.53 41.82 -1.14
C ASP A 577 6.31 40.87 0.04
N GLU A 578 5.60 39.78 -0.23
CA GLU A 578 5.32 38.74 0.77
C GLU A 578 6.58 38.02 1.27
N SER A 579 7.70 38.09 0.54
CA SER A 579 8.93 37.41 0.93
C SER A 579 9.58 38.02 2.16
N GLN A 580 9.41 39.35 2.33
CA GLN A 580 10.00 40.15 3.41
C GLN A 580 9.02 40.44 4.55
N ASP A 581 7.77 40.02 4.43
CA ASP A 581 6.72 40.18 5.45
C ASP A 581 6.89 39.14 6.58
N TRP A 582 7.99 39.25 7.31
CA TRP A 582 8.40 38.30 8.34
C TRP A 582 7.40 38.16 9.51
N PRO A 583 6.80 39.24 10.03
CA PRO A 583 5.75 39.13 11.05
C PRO A 583 4.57 38.26 10.58
N TRP A 584 4.09 38.49 9.34
CA TRP A 584 2.99 37.72 8.78
C TRP A 584 3.37 36.28 8.44
N ARG A 585 4.58 36.06 7.91
CA ARG A 585 5.11 34.70 7.67
C ARG A 585 5.23 33.90 8.97
N TYR A 586 5.65 34.53 10.07
CA TYR A 586 5.67 33.89 11.38
C TYR A 586 4.25 33.58 11.88
N ALA A 587 3.28 34.47 11.64
CA ALA A 587 1.88 34.21 11.98
C ALA A 587 1.30 33.02 11.23
N LYS A 588 1.55 32.91 9.92
CA LYS A 588 1.18 31.73 9.12
C LYS A 588 1.85 30.46 9.63
N MET A 589 3.10 30.54 10.08
CA MET A 589 3.79 29.41 10.71
C MET A 589 3.11 28.98 12.02
N CYS A 590 2.65 29.90 12.87
CA CYS A 590 1.87 29.57 14.07
C CYS A 590 0.56 28.85 13.73
N ALA A 591 -0.16 29.34 12.72
CA ALA A 591 -1.37 28.70 12.23
C ALA A 591 -1.10 27.27 11.71
N GLN A 592 0.01 27.07 10.99
CA GLN A 592 0.42 25.75 10.51
C GLN A 592 0.81 24.78 11.64
N VAL A 593 1.38 25.28 12.75
CA VAL A 593 1.58 24.45 13.95
C VAL A 593 0.24 23.97 14.48
N SER A 594 -0.74 24.87 14.66
CA SER A 594 -2.07 24.47 15.14
C SER A 594 -2.75 23.49 14.19
N ASP A 595 -2.68 23.74 12.88
CA ASP A 595 -3.24 22.86 11.86
C ASP A 595 -2.57 21.47 11.85
N TRP A 596 -1.26 21.39 12.14
CA TRP A 596 -0.59 20.09 12.29
C TRP A 596 -1.17 19.27 13.45
N PHE A 597 -1.45 19.88 14.61
CA PHE A 597 -2.06 19.17 15.75
C PHE A 597 -3.46 18.67 15.41
N GLN A 598 -4.31 19.53 14.84
CA GLN A 598 -5.67 19.16 14.47
C GLN A 598 -5.67 18.07 13.40
N HIS A 599 -4.81 18.22 12.39
CA HIS A 599 -4.66 17.27 11.31
C HIS A 599 -4.21 15.90 11.80
N GLU A 600 -3.03 15.80 12.42
CA GLU A 600 -2.44 14.49 12.72
C GLU A 600 -3.17 13.77 13.86
N LEU A 601 -3.51 14.48 14.93
CA LEU A 601 -4.07 13.85 16.12
C LEU A 601 -5.57 13.59 16.01
N VAL A 602 -6.31 14.40 15.25
CA VAL A 602 -7.78 14.32 15.19
C VAL A 602 -8.26 13.91 13.81
N VAL A 603 -8.01 14.73 12.77
CA VAL A 603 -8.55 14.47 11.42
C VAL A 603 -8.00 13.18 10.80
N HIS A 604 -6.71 12.90 10.98
CA HIS A 604 -6.05 11.70 10.50
C HIS A 604 -6.23 10.57 11.51
N LEU A 605 -5.58 10.63 12.67
CA LEU A 605 -5.57 9.51 13.62
C LEU A 605 -6.98 9.16 14.15
N VAL A 606 -7.73 10.11 14.69
CA VAL A 606 -9.02 9.80 15.33
C VAL A 606 -10.10 9.52 14.29
N TYR A 607 -10.36 10.48 13.40
CA TYR A 607 -11.50 10.46 12.46
C TYR A 607 -11.34 9.45 11.33
N THR A 608 -10.16 8.85 11.16
CA THR A 608 -9.99 7.70 10.26
C THR A 608 -9.66 6.42 11.02
N HIS A 609 -8.53 6.34 11.71
CA HIS A 609 -8.08 5.07 12.29
C HIS A 609 -8.92 4.62 13.49
N LEU A 610 -9.12 5.49 14.48
CA LEU A 610 -9.65 5.05 15.79
C LEU A 610 -11.17 4.89 15.79
N VAL A 611 -11.91 5.74 15.08
CA VAL A 611 -13.36 5.55 14.91
C VAL A 611 -13.67 4.28 14.10
N GLU A 612 -12.89 4.01 13.04
CA GLU A 612 -13.09 2.82 12.20
C GLU A 612 -12.77 1.53 12.95
N GLU A 613 -11.74 1.50 13.80
CA GLU A 613 -11.42 0.33 14.62
C GLU A 613 -12.57 -0.10 15.54
N VAL A 614 -13.29 0.86 16.13
CA VAL A 614 -14.45 0.54 16.95
C VAL A 614 -15.57 -0.08 16.14
N LEU A 615 -15.78 0.37 14.89
CA LEU A 615 -16.74 -0.27 14.00
C LEU A 615 -16.32 -1.69 13.66
N ILE A 616 -15.04 -1.92 13.37
CA ILE A 616 -14.51 -3.25 13.06
C ILE A 616 -14.80 -4.21 14.24
N VAL A 617 -14.48 -3.80 15.46
CA VAL A 617 -14.70 -4.63 16.66
C VAL A 617 -16.18 -4.85 16.90
N ALA A 618 -17.01 -3.82 16.83
CA ALA A 618 -18.46 -3.94 17.02
C ALA A 618 -19.10 -4.84 15.96
N ALA A 619 -18.75 -4.66 14.68
CA ALA A 619 -19.26 -5.46 13.57
C ALA A 619 -18.90 -6.93 13.73
N ARG A 620 -17.64 -7.25 14.09
CA ARG A 620 -17.19 -8.64 14.31
C ARG A 620 -17.84 -9.31 15.52
N ARG A 621 -18.33 -8.53 16.49
CA ARG A 621 -19.03 -9.05 17.69
C ARG A 621 -20.52 -9.29 17.45
N THR A 622 -21.13 -8.54 16.54
CA THR A 622 -22.60 -8.43 16.44
C THR A 622 -23.18 -8.87 15.10
N LEU A 623 -22.44 -8.71 14.00
CA LEU A 623 -22.88 -9.11 12.67
C LEU A 623 -22.46 -10.56 12.37
N PRO A 624 -23.39 -11.44 11.96
CA PRO A 624 -23.05 -12.78 11.46
C PRO A 624 -22.04 -12.73 10.30
N SER A 625 -21.20 -13.76 10.18
CA SER A 625 -20.16 -13.85 9.13
C SER A 625 -20.72 -13.81 7.69
N SER A 626 -22.00 -14.16 7.52
CA SER A 626 -22.75 -14.12 6.26
C SER A 626 -23.53 -12.81 6.03
N HIS A 627 -23.58 -11.91 7.02
CA HIS A 627 -24.37 -10.68 6.95
C HIS A 627 -23.85 -9.75 5.84
N VAL A 628 -24.75 -9.20 5.01
CA VAL A 628 -24.37 -8.39 3.83
C VAL A 628 -23.49 -7.19 4.21
N VAL A 629 -23.82 -6.51 5.32
CA VAL A 629 -23.07 -5.35 5.81
C VAL A 629 -21.63 -5.72 6.16
N LEU A 630 -21.42 -6.85 6.86
CA LEU A 630 -20.06 -7.30 7.18
C LEU A 630 -19.30 -7.69 5.91
N LYS A 631 -19.94 -8.38 4.95
CA LYS A 631 -19.33 -8.75 3.67
C LYS A 631 -18.98 -7.56 2.80
N LEU A 632 -19.77 -6.49 2.87
CA LEU A 632 -19.53 -5.26 2.12
C LEU A 632 -18.36 -4.47 2.72
N LEU A 633 -18.24 -4.41 4.05
CA LEU A 633 -17.21 -3.62 4.74
C LEU A 633 -15.86 -4.34 4.92
N GLU A 634 -15.84 -5.67 5.02
CA GLU A 634 -14.63 -6.45 5.30
C GLU A 634 -13.43 -6.14 4.37
N PRO A 635 -13.58 -5.93 3.05
CA PRO A 635 -12.49 -5.53 2.16
C PRO A 635 -11.86 -4.17 2.52
N HIS A 636 -12.64 -3.27 3.11
CA HIS A 636 -12.22 -1.90 3.46
C HIS A 636 -11.52 -1.81 4.83
N TRP A 637 -11.42 -2.93 5.56
CA TRP A 637 -10.80 -2.99 6.90
C TRP A 637 -9.48 -3.75 6.92
N GLN A 638 -8.96 -4.10 5.75
CA GLN A 638 -7.72 -4.82 5.65
C GLN A 638 -6.58 -4.00 6.28
N THR A 639 -5.76 -4.65 7.10
CA THR A 639 -4.59 -4.07 7.80
C THR A 639 -4.86 -3.05 8.92
N THR A 640 -6.01 -2.37 8.95
CA THR A 640 -6.33 -1.29 9.90
C THR A 640 -6.01 -1.64 11.34
N LEU A 641 -6.47 -2.81 11.82
CA LEU A 641 -6.23 -3.26 13.20
C LEU A 641 -4.72 -3.36 13.53
N SER A 642 -3.93 -3.92 12.60
CA SER A 642 -2.50 -4.13 12.81
C SER A 642 -1.74 -2.80 12.80
N LEU A 643 -2.14 -1.87 11.93
CA LEU A 643 -1.59 -0.51 11.90
C LEU A 643 -1.91 0.27 13.17
N ASN A 644 -3.14 0.16 13.67
CA ASN A 644 -3.56 0.86 14.88
C ASN A 644 -2.85 0.33 16.14
N GLU A 645 -2.64 -0.99 16.25
CA GLU A 645 -1.80 -1.58 17.31
C GLU A 645 -0.36 -1.02 17.27
N ALA A 646 0.21 -0.89 16.07
CA ALA A 646 1.54 -0.28 15.89
C ALA A 646 1.56 1.21 16.27
N ALA A 647 0.52 1.95 15.88
CA ALA A 647 0.37 3.36 16.19
C ALA A 647 0.29 3.59 17.70
N ARG A 648 -0.54 2.80 18.40
CA ARG A 648 -0.68 2.85 19.87
C ARG A 648 0.60 2.48 20.62
N SER A 649 1.28 1.42 20.19
CA SER A 649 2.45 0.89 20.91
C SER A 649 3.76 1.62 20.62
N THR A 650 3.84 2.32 19.48
CA THR A 650 5.09 2.90 18.97
C THR A 650 4.91 4.32 18.45
N LEU A 651 4.10 4.54 17.41
CA LEU A 651 4.07 5.82 16.69
C LEU A 651 3.74 6.99 17.62
N VAL A 652 2.62 6.91 18.31
CA VAL A 652 2.15 8.00 19.16
C VAL A 652 3.09 8.22 20.36
N PRO A 653 3.34 7.22 21.24
CA PRO A 653 4.14 7.44 22.45
C PRO A 653 5.62 7.73 22.20
N LYS A 654 6.23 7.15 21.15
CA LYS A 654 7.68 7.24 20.95
C LYS A 654 8.09 8.30 19.93
N ILE A 655 7.16 8.72 19.07
CA ILE A 655 7.45 9.62 17.95
C ILE A 655 6.60 10.89 18.05
N ILE A 656 5.28 10.79 17.90
CA ILE A 656 4.37 11.93 17.76
C ILE A 656 4.42 12.85 18.99
N ILE A 657 4.30 12.31 20.21
CA ILE A 657 4.39 13.13 21.43
C ILE A 657 5.74 13.86 21.50
N GLY A 658 6.81 13.19 21.08
CA GLY A 658 8.15 13.75 21.01
C GLY A 658 8.37 14.79 19.91
N MET A 659 7.35 15.18 19.15
CA MET A 659 7.42 16.19 18.08
C MET A 659 6.60 17.45 18.38
N THR A 660 5.83 17.47 19.46
CA THR A 660 4.85 18.53 19.75
C THR A 660 5.16 19.29 21.03
N GLY A 661 4.42 20.39 21.24
CA GLY A 661 4.38 21.11 22.52
C GLY A 661 3.46 20.50 23.59
N PHE A 662 2.76 19.40 23.32
CA PHE A 662 1.95 18.71 24.34
C PHE A 662 2.78 17.72 25.16
N THR A 663 2.43 17.60 26.43
CA THR A 663 2.81 16.44 27.25
C THR A 663 2.05 15.19 26.81
N ASP A 664 2.48 14.02 27.28
CA ASP A 664 1.79 12.75 27.01
C ASP A 664 0.32 12.82 27.41
N ARG A 665 0.05 13.30 28.63
CA ARG A 665 -1.32 13.44 29.17
C ARG A 665 -2.18 14.36 28.31
N GLN A 666 -1.62 15.47 27.86
CA GLN A 666 -2.34 16.44 27.01
C GLN A 666 -2.63 15.84 25.63
N THR A 667 -1.66 15.13 25.04
CA THR A 667 -1.85 14.44 23.74
C THR A 667 -2.99 13.42 23.81
N TYR A 668 -3.00 12.58 24.84
CA TYR A 668 -4.06 11.59 25.03
C TYR A 668 -5.42 12.22 25.36
N ALA A 669 -5.45 13.31 26.13
CA ALA A 669 -6.67 14.07 26.35
C ALA A 669 -7.25 14.62 25.04
N PHE A 670 -6.39 15.16 24.16
CA PHE A 670 -6.77 15.69 22.85
C PHE A 670 -7.33 14.60 21.92
N ILE A 671 -6.68 13.43 21.85
CA ILE A 671 -7.15 12.27 21.09
C ILE A 671 -8.53 11.80 21.60
N LYS A 672 -8.70 11.68 22.91
CA LYS A 672 -9.96 11.21 23.51
C LYS A 672 -11.09 12.20 23.36
N ASP A 673 -10.80 13.50 23.41
CA ASP A 673 -11.81 14.54 23.15
C ASP A 673 -12.29 14.50 21.71
N GLY A 674 -11.37 14.45 20.73
CA GLY A 674 -11.73 14.29 19.32
C GLY A 674 -12.61 13.06 19.10
N TYR A 675 -12.31 11.94 19.75
CA TYR A 675 -13.11 10.73 19.63
C TYR A 675 -14.52 10.89 20.20
N ARG A 676 -14.64 11.47 21.40
CA ARG A 676 -15.93 11.68 22.07
C ARG A 676 -16.84 12.64 21.32
N ASN A 677 -16.23 13.62 20.64
CA ASN A 677 -16.93 14.67 19.92
C ASN A 677 -17.11 14.36 18.43
N PHE A 678 -16.76 13.15 17.97
CA PHE A 678 -17.00 12.76 16.59
C PHE A 678 -18.51 12.71 16.30
N ASP A 679 -18.97 13.61 15.43
CA ASP A 679 -20.35 13.70 14.99
C ASP A 679 -20.55 12.84 13.73
N TRP A 680 -20.92 11.58 13.93
CA TRP A 680 -21.01 10.59 12.87
C TRP A 680 -21.88 11.04 11.68
N ALA A 681 -23.13 11.42 11.95
CA ALA A 681 -24.08 11.79 10.91
C ALA A 681 -23.77 13.18 10.32
N GLY A 682 -23.30 14.12 11.16
CA GLY A 682 -22.87 15.41 10.66
C GLY A 682 -21.58 15.35 9.83
N SER A 683 -20.77 14.31 9.98
CA SER A 683 -19.57 14.06 9.17
C SER A 683 -19.84 13.39 7.82
N TYR A 684 -21.08 13.02 7.50
CA TYR A 684 -21.42 12.62 6.13
C TYR A 684 -21.09 13.76 5.17
N VAL A 685 -20.44 13.46 4.05
CA VAL A 685 -19.85 14.48 3.17
C VAL A 685 -20.82 15.63 2.82
N PRO A 686 -22.08 15.38 2.40
CA PRO A 686 -23.02 16.45 2.13
C PRO A 686 -23.36 17.28 3.37
N ASN A 687 -23.61 16.63 4.50
CA ASN A 687 -23.95 17.28 5.77
C ASN A 687 -22.79 18.14 6.28
N ASP A 688 -21.56 17.61 6.18
CA ASP A 688 -20.35 18.31 6.60
C ASP A 688 -20.13 19.57 5.77
N LEU A 689 -20.21 19.46 4.44
CA LEU A 689 -20.03 20.60 3.54
C LEU A 689 -21.07 21.70 3.81
N GLU A 690 -22.35 21.35 3.92
CA GLU A 690 -23.40 22.32 4.22
C GLU A 690 -23.24 22.97 5.59
N ARG A 691 -22.95 22.17 6.63
CA ARG A 691 -22.72 22.65 7.99
C ARG A 691 -21.54 23.61 8.06
N ARG A 692 -20.46 23.33 7.31
CA ARG A 692 -19.30 24.21 7.21
C ARG A 692 -19.54 25.42 6.31
N GLY A 693 -20.71 25.54 5.69
CA GLY A 693 -21.13 26.71 4.92
C GLY A 693 -20.78 26.66 3.43
N PHE A 694 -20.47 25.48 2.90
CA PHE A 694 -20.22 25.24 1.47
C PHE A 694 -21.47 24.62 0.83
N PRO A 695 -22.27 25.39 0.06
CA PRO A 695 -23.51 24.88 -0.51
C PRO A 695 -23.20 23.85 -1.62
N ILE A 696 -23.60 22.60 -1.42
CA ILE A 696 -23.26 21.49 -2.33
C ILE A 696 -23.71 21.72 -3.78
N GLU A 697 -24.87 22.35 -3.98
CA GLU A 697 -25.42 22.69 -5.30
C GLU A 697 -24.64 23.78 -6.04
N LYS A 698 -23.71 24.45 -5.36
CA LYS A 698 -22.92 25.56 -5.89
C LYS A 698 -21.43 25.25 -5.98
N LEU A 699 -20.99 24.04 -5.62
CA LEU A 699 -19.54 23.73 -5.57
C LEU A 699 -18.84 23.84 -6.93
N ASP A 700 -19.57 23.74 -8.04
CA ASP A 700 -19.06 23.96 -9.39
C ASP A 700 -19.15 25.44 -9.86
N ASP A 701 -19.68 26.35 -9.04
CA ASP A 701 -19.63 27.79 -9.30
C ASP A 701 -18.17 28.29 -9.20
N LYS A 702 -17.85 29.34 -9.97
CA LYS A 702 -16.53 30.00 -9.94
C LYS A 702 -16.03 30.35 -8.53
N LYS A 703 -16.90 30.63 -7.57
CA LYS A 703 -16.49 30.96 -6.20
C LYS A 703 -15.84 29.78 -5.45
N TYR A 704 -16.13 28.53 -5.82
CA TYR A 704 -15.66 27.34 -5.09
C TYR A 704 -14.74 26.44 -5.92
N HIS A 705 -14.39 26.86 -7.14
CA HIS A 705 -13.62 26.04 -8.07
C HIS A 705 -12.26 25.59 -7.50
N ASN A 706 -11.60 26.44 -6.69
CA ASN A 706 -10.36 26.14 -5.98
C ASN A 706 -10.51 25.15 -4.80
N TYR A 707 -11.73 24.83 -4.38
CA TYR A 707 -11.99 23.83 -3.35
C TYR A 707 -12.01 22.40 -3.92
N GLY A 708 -10.88 22.00 -4.51
CA GLY A 708 -10.72 20.73 -5.22
C GLY A 708 -11.07 19.50 -4.38
N TYR A 709 -10.82 19.51 -3.06
CA TYR A 709 -11.27 18.43 -2.17
C TYR A 709 -12.79 18.31 -2.14
N ALA A 710 -13.52 19.40 -1.87
CA ALA A 710 -14.98 19.39 -1.72
C ALA A 710 -15.68 18.91 -2.99
N ARG A 711 -15.23 19.39 -4.16
CA ARG A 711 -15.78 18.97 -5.46
C ARG A 711 -15.56 17.48 -5.71
N ASN A 712 -14.35 16.98 -5.50
CA ASN A 712 -14.03 15.57 -5.70
C ASN A 712 -14.73 14.66 -4.67
N ILE A 713 -14.71 15.03 -3.39
CA ILE A 713 -15.20 14.15 -2.33
C ILE A 713 -16.72 14.01 -2.34
N LEU A 714 -17.45 15.06 -2.74
CA LEU A 714 -18.91 15.00 -2.93
C LEU A 714 -19.27 14.01 -4.06
N ARG A 715 -18.58 14.09 -5.20
CA ARG A 715 -18.80 13.16 -6.32
C ARG A 715 -18.45 11.72 -5.93
N MET A 716 -17.34 11.51 -5.23
CA MET A 716 -16.98 10.20 -4.70
C MET A 716 -18.04 9.67 -3.72
N TRP A 717 -18.56 10.51 -2.82
CA TRP A 717 -19.65 10.14 -1.90
C TRP A 717 -20.90 9.70 -2.66
N GLU A 718 -21.34 10.46 -3.68
CA GLU A 718 -22.50 10.13 -4.50
C GLU A 718 -22.35 8.76 -5.19
N ILE A 719 -21.15 8.46 -5.70
CA ILE A 719 -20.82 7.17 -6.33
C ILE A 719 -20.85 6.03 -5.31
N LEU A 720 -20.19 6.20 -4.16
CA LEU A 720 -20.20 5.20 -3.08
C LEU A 720 -21.63 4.94 -2.59
N ARG A 721 -22.41 6.00 -2.36
CA ARG A 721 -23.79 5.92 -1.90
C ARG A 721 -24.67 5.16 -2.89
N ARG A 722 -24.50 5.38 -4.19
CA ARG A 722 -25.24 4.65 -5.24
C ARG A 722 -24.87 3.17 -5.25
N PHE A 723 -23.58 2.85 -5.14
CA PHE A 723 -23.10 1.48 -5.05
C PHE A 723 -23.70 0.76 -3.83
N VAL A 724 -23.57 1.35 -2.64
CA VAL A 724 -24.11 0.80 -1.39
C VAL A 724 -25.63 0.63 -1.47
N ARG A 725 -26.36 1.65 -1.95
CA ARG A 725 -27.81 1.58 -2.15
C ARG A 725 -28.21 0.41 -3.03
N THR A 726 -27.54 0.23 -4.17
CA THR A 726 -27.84 -0.87 -5.11
C THR A 726 -27.69 -2.23 -4.45
N VAL A 727 -26.67 -2.40 -3.60
CA VAL A 727 -26.45 -3.65 -2.84
C VAL A 727 -27.55 -3.87 -1.79
N LEU A 728 -27.92 -2.82 -1.05
CA LEU A 728 -28.86 -2.93 0.05
C LEU A 728 -30.31 -3.01 -0.39
N GLU A 729 -30.71 -2.38 -1.49
CA GLU A 729 -32.06 -2.51 -2.06
C GLU A 729 -32.35 -3.94 -2.55
N ASP A 730 -31.33 -4.65 -3.07
CA ASP A 730 -31.45 -6.06 -3.47
C ASP A 730 -31.47 -7.01 -2.25
N THR A 731 -30.97 -6.56 -1.09
CA THR A 731 -30.91 -7.37 0.13
C THR A 731 -32.10 -7.13 1.07
N TYR A 732 -32.49 -5.87 1.27
CA TYR A 732 -33.58 -5.43 2.13
C TYR A 732 -34.80 -5.07 1.27
N THR A 733 -35.38 -6.07 0.60
CA THR A 733 -36.50 -5.87 -0.34
C THR A 733 -37.78 -5.33 0.31
N GLY A 734 -37.92 -5.52 1.62
CA GLY A 734 -38.99 -4.93 2.45
C GLY A 734 -38.69 -3.51 2.92
N GLY A 735 -37.56 -2.92 2.53
CA GLY A 735 -37.17 -1.54 2.84
C GLY A 735 -36.97 -1.30 4.33
N ASP A 736 -37.44 -0.15 4.82
CA ASP A 736 -37.26 0.31 6.20
C ASP A 736 -37.75 -0.70 7.24
N GLN A 737 -38.82 -1.45 6.95
CA GLN A 737 -39.37 -2.41 7.90
C GLN A 737 -38.39 -3.57 8.19
N GLU A 738 -37.66 -4.03 7.18
CA GLU A 738 -36.66 -5.09 7.37
C GLU A 738 -35.45 -4.55 8.14
N VAL A 739 -34.96 -3.35 7.80
CA VAL A 739 -33.86 -2.70 8.53
C VAL A 739 -34.22 -2.46 10.00
N ALA A 740 -35.41 -1.91 10.28
CA ALA A 740 -35.88 -1.63 11.64
C ALA A 740 -36.02 -2.91 12.49
N THR A 741 -36.23 -4.06 11.86
CA THR A 741 -36.38 -5.36 12.55
C THR A 741 -35.12 -6.23 12.51
N ASP A 742 -34.03 -5.76 11.89
CA ASP A 742 -32.77 -6.47 11.81
C ASP A 742 -32.07 -6.46 13.19
N PRO A 743 -32.03 -7.60 13.90
CA PRO A 743 -31.48 -7.66 15.24
C PRO A 743 -29.95 -7.46 15.25
N ALA A 744 -29.26 -7.78 14.14
CA ALA A 744 -27.81 -7.64 14.05
C ALA A 744 -27.41 -6.17 13.92
N ILE A 745 -28.15 -5.38 13.12
CA ILE A 745 -27.95 -3.93 13.00
C ILE A 745 -28.25 -3.22 14.33
N ALA A 746 -29.36 -3.56 14.98
CA ALA A 746 -29.71 -3.00 16.29
C ALA A 746 -28.63 -3.31 17.35
N ALA A 747 -28.14 -4.56 17.38
CA ALA A 747 -27.06 -4.98 18.28
C ALA A 747 -25.74 -4.25 17.97
N PHE A 748 -25.39 -4.11 16.69
CA PHE A 748 -24.20 -3.37 16.24
C PHE A 748 -24.22 -1.91 16.73
N CYS A 749 -25.29 -1.16 16.44
CA CYS A 749 -25.44 0.22 16.90
C CYS A 749 -25.39 0.31 18.44
N GLY A 750 -26.02 -0.64 19.13
CA GLY A 750 -25.96 -0.75 20.58
C GLY A 750 -24.54 -0.96 21.11
N GLN A 751 -23.75 -1.81 20.46
CA GLN A 751 -22.37 -2.10 20.85
C GLN A 751 -21.44 -0.90 20.60
N VAL A 752 -21.63 -0.14 19.53
CA VAL A 752 -20.85 1.07 19.25
C VAL A 752 -21.12 2.16 20.30
N ARG A 753 -22.38 2.34 20.72
CA ARG A 753 -22.75 3.32 21.77
C ARG A 753 -22.38 2.88 23.19
N SER A 754 -22.33 1.58 23.45
CA SER A 754 -22.22 1.06 24.83
C SER A 754 -20.98 1.60 25.55
N VAL A 755 -21.14 1.89 26.85
CA VAL A 755 -20.04 2.25 27.76
C VAL A 755 -19.02 1.12 27.91
N ASP A 756 -19.51 -0.13 27.83
CA ASP A 756 -18.74 -1.37 27.79
C ASP A 756 -18.56 -1.86 26.33
N GLY A 757 -18.63 -0.93 25.38
CA GLY A 757 -18.41 -1.16 23.96
C GLY A 757 -17.55 -0.05 23.35
N GLY A 758 -18.05 0.55 22.27
CA GLY A 758 -17.34 1.55 21.49
C GLY A 758 -17.29 2.96 22.09
N GLN A 759 -18.13 3.29 23.07
CA GLN A 759 -18.19 4.61 23.71
C GLN A 759 -18.42 5.81 22.75
N LEU A 760 -18.88 5.58 21.53
CA LEU A 760 -19.36 6.63 20.63
C LEU A 760 -20.84 6.91 20.93
N LEU A 761 -21.09 7.67 22.00
CA LEU A 761 -22.44 7.91 22.51
C LEU A 761 -23.36 8.61 21.50
N SER A 762 -22.80 9.47 20.66
CA SER A 762 -23.48 10.21 19.58
C SER A 762 -23.81 9.34 18.35
N PHE A 763 -23.37 8.07 18.32
CA PHE A 763 -23.52 7.21 17.15
C PHE A 763 -25.00 6.95 16.83
N PRO A 764 -25.43 7.13 15.56
CA PRO A 764 -26.84 7.12 15.20
C PRO A 764 -27.51 5.75 15.41
N SER A 765 -28.81 5.76 15.65
CA SER A 765 -29.62 4.55 15.48
C SER A 765 -29.99 4.44 14.01
N ILE A 766 -29.98 3.21 13.49
CA ILE A 766 -30.27 2.93 12.08
C ILE A 766 -31.56 2.12 12.06
N SER A 767 -32.57 2.66 11.41
CA SER A 767 -33.93 2.11 11.36
C SER A 767 -34.54 2.15 9.95
N THR A 768 -34.01 2.97 9.06
CA THR A 768 -34.43 3.05 7.66
C THR A 768 -33.34 2.55 6.72
N LEU A 769 -33.75 2.16 5.51
CA LEU A 769 -32.81 1.77 4.46
C LEU A 769 -31.88 2.93 4.08
N ASP A 770 -32.40 4.16 4.06
CA ASP A 770 -31.61 5.36 3.76
C ASP A 770 -30.53 5.62 4.81
N GLU A 771 -30.86 5.48 6.10
CA GLU A 771 -29.90 5.58 7.20
C GLU A 771 -28.82 4.49 7.12
N LEU A 772 -29.19 3.26 6.74
CA LEU A 772 -28.24 2.15 6.60
C LEU A 772 -27.29 2.38 5.41
N VAL A 773 -27.83 2.90 4.30
CA VAL A 773 -27.06 3.29 3.11
C VAL A 773 -26.03 4.36 3.49
N ASP A 774 -26.45 5.44 4.15
CA ASP A 774 -25.55 6.53 4.52
C ASP A 774 -24.49 6.09 5.51
N PHE A 775 -24.86 5.26 6.50
CA PHE A 775 -23.93 4.70 7.45
C PHE A 775 -22.82 3.89 6.76
N ILE A 776 -23.18 2.95 5.89
CA ILE A 776 -22.20 2.09 5.21
C ILE A 776 -21.37 2.91 4.22
N THR A 777 -21.98 3.90 3.57
CA THR A 777 -21.26 4.86 2.72
C THR A 777 -20.19 5.58 3.54
N MET A 778 -20.52 6.02 4.76
CA MET A 778 -19.58 6.68 5.66
C MET A 778 -18.41 5.77 6.06
N CYS A 779 -18.65 4.50 6.40
CA CYS A 779 -17.58 3.56 6.72
C CYS A 779 -16.59 3.41 5.55
N ILE A 780 -17.11 3.18 4.34
CA ILE A 780 -16.25 3.05 3.15
C ILE A 780 -15.54 4.38 2.86
N HIS A 781 -16.23 5.51 3.01
CA HIS A 781 -15.66 6.84 2.84
C HIS A 781 -14.48 7.09 3.79
N ILE A 782 -14.64 6.80 5.09
CA ILE A 782 -13.59 6.94 6.11
C ILE A 782 -12.40 6.06 5.75
N ALA A 783 -12.65 4.78 5.49
CA ALA A 783 -11.61 3.79 5.26
C ALA A 783 -10.82 4.02 3.98
N SER A 784 -11.43 4.65 2.97
CA SER A 784 -10.86 4.80 1.63
C SER A 784 -10.60 6.28 1.29
N PRO A 785 -11.51 7.04 0.63
CA PRO A 785 -11.19 8.36 0.10
C PRO A 785 -10.82 9.40 1.16
N GLN A 786 -11.42 9.37 2.35
CA GLN A 786 -11.09 10.33 3.41
C GLN A 786 -9.68 10.11 3.94
N HIS A 787 -9.32 8.88 4.30
CA HIS A 787 -7.96 8.54 4.71
C HIS A 787 -6.94 8.90 3.63
N THR A 788 -7.19 8.54 2.36
CA THR A 788 -6.32 8.93 1.25
C THR A 788 -6.14 10.46 1.16
N ALA A 789 -7.22 11.23 1.24
CA ALA A 789 -7.19 12.70 1.14
C ALA A 789 -6.31 13.36 2.21
N VAL A 790 -6.39 12.87 3.45
CA VAL A 790 -5.68 13.46 4.59
C VAL A 790 -4.30 12.84 4.85
N ASN A 791 -3.93 11.79 4.12
CA ASN A 791 -2.67 11.06 4.31
C ASN A 791 -1.67 11.26 3.17
N TYR A 792 -2.07 11.10 1.91
CA TYR A 792 -1.12 11.01 0.78
C TYR A 792 -0.34 12.30 0.51
N LEU A 793 -0.89 13.46 0.90
CA LEU A 793 -0.26 14.76 0.71
C LEU A 793 0.69 15.16 1.86
N GLN A 794 0.80 14.35 2.92
CA GLN A 794 1.70 14.64 4.03
C GLN A 794 3.16 14.77 3.57
N GLN A 795 3.64 13.90 2.67
CA GLN A 795 4.97 14.04 2.08
C GLN A 795 5.15 15.40 1.40
N TYR A 796 4.17 15.86 0.62
CA TYR A 796 4.31 17.09 -0.15
C TYR A 796 4.32 18.34 0.74
N TYR A 797 3.41 18.42 1.72
CA TYR A 797 3.25 19.63 2.53
C TYR A 797 4.11 19.69 3.80
N GLN A 798 4.51 18.55 4.36
CA GLN A 798 5.16 18.52 5.68
C GLN A 798 6.67 18.19 5.63
N THR A 799 7.17 17.50 4.58
CA THR A 799 8.61 17.15 4.51
C THR A 799 9.51 18.38 4.37
N PHE A 800 9.00 19.46 3.80
CA PHE A 800 9.62 20.77 3.88
C PHE A 800 9.14 21.47 5.16
N VAL A 801 9.82 21.14 6.27
CA VAL A 801 9.48 21.57 7.64
C VAL A 801 9.12 23.07 7.78
N PRO A 802 9.78 24.03 7.10
CA PRO A 802 9.39 25.44 7.20
C PRO A 802 7.97 25.78 6.74
N ASN A 803 7.35 24.97 5.88
CA ASN A 803 5.96 25.19 5.46
C ASN A 803 4.97 24.82 6.56
N ARG A 804 5.20 23.69 7.24
CA ARG A 804 4.24 23.14 8.20
C ARG A 804 4.95 22.40 9.34
N PRO A 805 5.60 23.13 10.27
CA PRO A 805 6.25 22.51 11.42
C PRO A 805 5.23 22.02 12.44
N SER A 806 5.55 20.96 13.20
CA SER A 806 4.68 20.45 14.27
C SER A 806 4.86 21.18 15.61
N ALA A 807 5.87 22.04 15.73
CA ALA A 807 6.11 22.91 16.88
C ALA A 807 7.11 24.02 16.54
N LEU A 808 7.10 25.08 17.35
CA LEU A 808 8.10 26.13 17.38
C LEU A 808 9.18 25.83 18.43
N PHE A 809 10.36 26.43 18.25
CA PHE A 809 11.54 26.21 19.12
C PHE A 809 11.98 27.44 19.90
N LYS A 810 11.14 28.48 19.88
CA LYS A 810 11.23 29.69 20.70
C LYS A 810 9.86 30.03 21.28
N PRO A 811 9.81 30.74 22.42
CA PRO A 811 8.57 31.36 22.88
C PRO A 811 7.91 32.19 21.78
N ILE A 812 6.58 32.21 21.81
CA ILE A 812 5.73 33.00 20.91
C ILE A 812 5.77 34.47 21.42
N PRO A 813 5.78 35.49 20.54
CA PRO A 813 5.76 36.87 20.99
C PRO A 813 4.51 37.18 21.83
N GLU A 814 4.67 37.99 22.88
CA GLU A 814 3.60 38.31 23.83
C GLU A 814 2.84 39.60 23.46
N SER A 815 3.33 40.35 22.48
CA SER A 815 2.70 41.59 22.01
C SER A 815 2.78 41.74 20.50
N LEU A 816 1.84 42.49 19.92
CA LEU A 816 1.87 42.84 18.50
C LEU A 816 3.15 43.61 18.13
N SER A 817 3.62 44.52 19.00
CA SER A 817 4.85 45.27 18.76
C SER A 817 6.09 44.38 18.72
N GLU A 818 6.12 43.31 19.51
CA GLU A 818 7.21 42.33 19.48
C GLU A 818 7.18 41.54 18.17
N LEU A 819 6.00 41.05 17.77
CA LEU A 819 5.80 40.34 16.51
C LEU A 819 6.20 41.22 15.30
N GLN A 820 5.80 42.49 15.29
CA GLN A 820 6.11 43.43 14.20
C GLN A 820 7.62 43.71 14.06
N ALA A 821 8.42 43.45 15.10
CA ALA A 821 9.86 43.59 15.06
C ALA A 821 10.58 42.33 14.51
N TYR A 822 9.83 41.26 14.19
CA TYR A 822 10.43 40.01 13.72
C TYR A 822 11.04 40.18 12.33
N GLY A 823 12.20 39.57 12.15
CA GLY A 823 12.88 39.42 10.86
C GLY A 823 13.12 37.95 10.53
N GLU A 824 13.88 37.69 9.47
CA GLU A 824 14.22 36.33 9.03
C GLU A 824 14.87 35.50 10.16
N ASP A 825 15.78 36.11 10.93
CA ASP A 825 16.46 35.45 12.05
C ASP A 825 15.47 34.94 13.11
N SER A 826 14.37 35.66 13.33
CA SER A 826 13.32 35.28 14.28
C SER A 826 12.65 33.98 13.84
N ILE A 827 12.29 33.86 12.55
CA ILE A 827 11.73 32.63 11.97
C ILE A 827 12.74 31.49 11.98
N MET A 828 13.99 31.75 11.55
CA MET A 828 15.05 30.73 11.52
C MET A 828 15.33 30.17 12.92
N SER A 829 15.22 31.00 13.96
CA SER A 829 15.39 30.58 15.35
C SER A 829 14.21 29.79 15.90
N ALA A 830 13.01 30.00 15.36
CA ALA A 830 11.78 29.29 15.75
C ALA A 830 11.65 27.92 15.07
N LEU A 831 12.45 27.62 14.04
CA LEU A 831 12.54 26.32 13.37
C LEU A 831 13.55 25.37 14.06
N PRO A 832 13.48 24.04 13.83
CA PRO A 832 14.41 23.07 14.41
C PRO A 832 15.80 23.05 13.74
N SER A 833 16.29 24.21 13.28
CA SER A 833 17.54 24.34 12.52
C SER A 833 18.76 23.79 13.27
N HIS A 834 18.78 23.92 14.60
CA HIS A 834 19.81 23.37 15.50
C HIS A 834 19.38 22.10 16.25
N ARG A 835 18.20 21.56 15.94
CA ARG A 835 17.63 20.35 16.58
C ARG A 835 17.44 19.27 15.52
N SER A 836 18.54 18.67 15.07
CA SER A 836 18.55 17.72 13.95
C SER A 836 17.61 16.53 14.12
N ARG A 837 17.39 16.06 15.37
CA ARG A 837 16.41 15.00 15.65
C ARG A 837 14.99 15.46 15.32
N ASP A 838 14.59 16.64 15.81
CA ASP A 838 13.26 17.20 15.58
C ASP A 838 13.02 17.44 14.09
N TRP A 839 13.99 18.06 13.40
CA TRP A 839 13.91 18.24 11.94
C TRP A 839 13.71 16.91 11.21
N LEU A 840 14.51 15.90 11.56
CA LEU A 840 14.44 14.60 10.90
C LEU A 840 13.10 13.90 11.15
N LEU A 841 12.57 13.94 12.37
CA LEU A 841 11.26 13.35 12.68
C LEU A 841 10.13 14.08 11.97
N MET A 842 10.14 15.43 11.98
CA MET A 842 9.15 16.26 11.28
C MET A 842 9.13 16.03 9.76
N ALA A 843 10.26 15.64 9.16
CA ALA A 843 10.30 15.31 7.73
C ALA A 843 10.01 13.83 7.45
N GLN A 844 10.57 12.92 8.24
CA GLN A 844 10.53 11.48 7.96
C GLN A 844 9.17 10.85 8.28
N VAL A 845 8.49 11.29 9.34
CA VAL A 845 7.18 10.73 9.72
C VAL A 845 6.15 10.94 8.60
N PRO A 846 5.96 12.17 8.09
CA PRO A 846 5.03 12.41 6.97
C PRO A 846 5.36 11.59 5.72
N TYR A 847 6.65 11.45 5.40
CA TYR A 847 7.08 10.65 4.24
C TYR A 847 6.73 9.18 4.38
N LEU A 848 6.92 8.60 5.56
CA LEU A 848 6.64 7.19 5.78
C LEU A 848 5.13 6.94 5.80
N LEU A 849 4.34 7.84 6.40
CA LEU A 849 2.88 7.71 6.50
C LEU A 849 2.18 7.82 5.14
N SER A 850 2.77 8.54 4.19
CA SER A 850 2.09 8.88 2.94
C SER A 850 2.47 8.02 1.73
N MET A 851 2.91 6.76 1.90
CA MET A 851 3.25 5.96 0.73
C MET A 851 1.99 5.60 -0.05
N GLU A 852 2.03 5.80 -1.37
CA GLU A 852 0.92 5.39 -2.23
C GLU A 852 0.82 3.86 -2.28
N VAL A 853 -0.41 3.36 -2.18
CA VAL A 853 -0.69 1.93 -2.33
C VAL A 853 -0.35 1.42 -3.73
N ALA A 854 -0.09 0.12 -3.81
CA ALA A 854 0.02 -0.56 -5.11
C ALA A 854 -1.33 -0.56 -5.85
N GLU A 855 -1.29 -0.64 -7.19
CA GLU A 855 -2.49 -0.57 -8.05
C GLU A 855 -3.57 -1.59 -7.66
N ASP A 856 -3.17 -2.74 -7.11
CA ASP A 856 -4.03 -3.83 -6.64
C ASP A 856 -4.72 -3.56 -5.29
N ASN A 857 -4.43 -2.44 -4.65
CA ASN A 857 -5.01 -2.04 -3.37
C ASN A 857 -5.83 -0.74 -3.49
N THR A 858 -6.35 -0.46 -4.70
CA THR A 858 -7.15 0.74 -5.00
C THR A 858 -8.64 0.43 -5.01
N ILE A 859 -9.47 1.46 -4.80
CA ILE A 859 -10.93 1.31 -4.83
C ILE A 859 -11.46 0.89 -6.22
N LEU A 860 -10.80 1.36 -7.30
CA LEU A 860 -11.14 0.91 -8.65
C LEU A 860 -10.76 -0.56 -8.88
N HIS A 861 -9.63 -1.01 -8.35
CA HIS A 861 -9.24 -2.41 -8.41
C HIS A 861 -10.21 -3.31 -7.64
N TYR A 862 -10.66 -2.86 -6.47
CA TYR A 862 -11.73 -3.53 -5.73
C TYR A 862 -12.99 -3.73 -6.57
N ALA A 863 -13.50 -2.66 -7.19
CA ALA A 863 -14.68 -2.74 -8.03
C ALA A 863 -14.48 -3.73 -9.19
N THR A 864 -13.29 -3.71 -9.81
CA THR A 864 -12.92 -4.62 -10.90
C THR A 864 -12.86 -6.09 -10.47
N ASN A 865 -12.28 -6.38 -9.30
CA ASN A 865 -12.20 -7.73 -8.77
C ASN A 865 -13.54 -8.25 -8.27
N ALA A 866 -14.36 -7.39 -7.66
CA ALA A 866 -15.67 -7.74 -7.14
C ALA A 866 -16.60 -8.32 -8.22
N ILE A 867 -16.46 -7.86 -9.48
CA ILE A 867 -17.22 -8.36 -10.64
C ILE A 867 -16.88 -9.83 -10.97
N ASN A 868 -15.62 -10.22 -10.83
CA ASN A 868 -15.11 -11.50 -11.34
C ASN A 868 -14.95 -12.58 -10.26
N SER A 869 -14.89 -12.18 -8.99
CA SER A 869 -14.68 -13.09 -7.88
C SER A 869 -15.95 -13.88 -7.53
N SER A 870 -15.86 -15.21 -7.58
CA SER A 870 -16.91 -16.11 -7.11
C SER A 870 -17.12 -16.04 -5.58
N ALA A 871 -16.12 -15.57 -4.84
CA ALA A 871 -16.17 -15.37 -3.39
C ALA A 871 -16.95 -14.10 -2.99
N THR A 872 -17.10 -13.14 -3.88
CA THR A 872 -17.92 -11.94 -3.66
C THR A 872 -19.40 -12.31 -3.72
N LEU A 873 -20.21 -11.83 -2.75
CA LEU A 873 -21.66 -12.03 -2.74
C LEU A 873 -22.29 -11.57 -4.07
N ALA A 874 -23.30 -12.29 -4.54
CA ALA A 874 -23.95 -12.01 -5.83
C ALA A 874 -24.49 -10.58 -5.91
N VAL A 875 -25.13 -10.10 -4.84
CA VAL A 875 -25.67 -8.73 -4.75
C VAL A 875 -24.59 -7.65 -4.92
N ILE A 876 -23.41 -7.86 -4.31
CA ILE A 876 -22.24 -6.97 -4.44
C ILE A 876 -21.67 -7.05 -5.86
N ARG A 877 -21.52 -8.26 -6.40
CA ARG A 877 -21.01 -8.50 -7.76
C ARG A 877 -21.88 -7.81 -8.82
N ASN A 878 -23.20 -7.85 -8.65
CA ASN A 878 -24.15 -7.21 -9.55
C ASN A 878 -24.01 -5.69 -9.54
N ALA A 879 -23.84 -5.08 -8.36
CA ALA A 879 -23.64 -3.64 -8.21
C ALA A 879 -22.24 -3.16 -8.64
N ALA A 880 -21.22 -4.02 -8.52
CA ALA A 880 -19.82 -3.67 -8.76
C ALA A 880 -19.52 -3.20 -10.19
N ARG A 881 -20.30 -3.63 -11.20
CA ARG A 881 -20.13 -3.18 -12.58
C ARG A 881 -20.43 -1.69 -12.73
N ALA A 882 -21.60 -1.24 -12.25
CA ALA A 882 -21.96 0.16 -12.28
C ALA A 882 -20.99 1.00 -11.44
N PHE A 883 -20.58 0.49 -10.29
CA PHE A 883 -19.59 1.16 -9.45
C PHE A 883 -18.24 1.34 -10.15
N LYS A 884 -17.74 0.31 -10.85
CA LYS A 884 -16.51 0.41 -11.64
C LYS A 884 -16.64 1.48 -12.74
N ASP A 885 -17.74 1.45 -13.49
CA ASP A 885 -17.96 2.38 -14.60
C ASP A 885 -18.06 3.84 -14.09
N ASP A 886 -18.75 4.06 -12.97
CA ASP A 886 -18.84 5.36 -12.30
C ASP A 886 -17.46 5.85 -11.82
N LEU A 887 -16.63 4.97 -11.24
CA LEU A 887 -15.26 5.32 -10.83
C LEU A 887 -14.34 5.64 -12.02
N GLU A 888 -14.43 4.89 -13.12
CA GLU A 888 -13.65 5.18 -14.34
C GLU A 888 -14.02 6.53 -14.95
N HIS A 889 -15.31 6.88 -14.94
CA HIS A 889 -15.75 8.21 -15.38
C HIS A 889 -15.26 9.29 -14.41
N PHE A 890 -15.36 9.05 -13.10
CA PHE A 890 -14.93 10.00 -12.08
C PHE A 890 -13.42 10.29 -12.14
N ALA A 891 -12.58 9.32 -12.53
CA ALA A 891 -11.15 9.58 -12.75
C ALA A 891 -10.88 10.70 -13.78
N LEU A 892 -11.75 10.84 -14.79
CA LEU A 892 -11.70 11.93 -15.75
C LEU A 892 -12.12 13.25 -15.10
N THR A 893 -13.22 13.24 -14.33
CA THR A 893 -13.70 14.41 -13.58
C THR A 893 -12.67 14.93 -12.58
N VAL A 894 -11.92 14.06 -11.90
CA VAL A 894 -10.81 14.46 -11.01
C VAL A 894 -9.75 15.26 -11.78
N THR A 895 -9.45 14.85 -13.02
CA THR A 895 -8.51 15.57 -13.88
C THR A 895 -9.09 16.92 -14.29
N GLU A 896 -10.35 16.98 -14.71
CA GLU A 896 -11.04 18.23 -15.07
C GLU A 896 -11.07 19.22 -13.91
N TYR A 897 -11.43 18.77 -12.70
CA TYR A 897 -11.44 19.62 -11.51
C TYR A 897 -10.05 20.09 -11.11
N SER A 898 -9.00 19.28 -11.35
CA SER A 898 -7.62 19.70 -11.11
C SER A 898 -7.14 20.71 -12.15
N ASP A 899 -7.52 20.57 -13.42
CA ASP A 899 -7.17 21.50 -14.49
C ASP A 899 -7.89 22.85 -14.34
N ASP A 900 -9.04 22.86 -13.66
CA ASP A 900 -9.85 24.05 -13.38
C ASP A 900 -9.32 24.88 -12.20
N LEU A 901 -8.45 24.33 -11.33
CA LEU A 901 -7.86 25.07 -10.21
C LEU A 901 -7.01 26.25 -10.70
N ASP A 902 -7.00 27.37 -9.97
CA ASP A 902 -6.06 28.46 -10.24
C ASP A 902 -4.61 28.01 -9.96
N ASP A 903 -4.40 27.16 -8.95
CA ASP A 903 -3.07 26.65 -8.58
C ASP A 903 -2.62 25.43 -9.40
N GLN A 904 -2.11 25.71 -10.61
CA GLN A 904 -1.59 24.68 -11.51
C GLN A 904 -0.20 24.13 -11.12
N GLN A 905 0.45 24.67 -10.08
CA GLN A 905 1.74 24.17 -9.59
C GLN A 905 1.59 22.97 -8.65
N THR A 906 0.40 22.77 -8.06
CA THR A 906 0.06 21.60 -7.22
C THR A 906 -1.26 20.98 -7.67
N PRO A 907 -1.25 20.21 -8.79
CA PRO A 907 -2.44 19.50 -9.25
C PRO A 907 -3.02 18.58 -8.18
N TYR A 908 -4.35 18.52 -8.08
CA TYR A 908 -5.06 17.77 -7.04
C TYR A 908 -5.65 16.46 -7.59
N HIS A 909 -4.82 15.42 -7.68
CA HIS A 909 -5.21 14.09 -8.15
C HIS A 909 -5.27 13.03 -7.05
N VAL A 910 -5.37 13.46 -5.78
CA VAL A 910 -5.31 12.56 -4.62
C VAL A 910 -6.50 11.61 -4.56
N LEU A 911 -7.66 12.07 -5.03
CA LEU A 911 -8.91 11.29 -5.07
C LEU A 911 -9.14 10.57 -6.41
N ASP A 912 -8.11 10.45 -7.26
CA ASP A 912 -8.19 9.58 -8.43
C ASP A 912 -8.46 8.13 -7.96
N PRO A 913 -9.53 7.47 -8.44
CA PRO A 913 -9.85 6.08 -8.07
C PRO A 913 -8.74 5.06 -8.36
N ASN A 914 -7.80 5.37 -9.25
CA ASN A 914 -6.61 4.56 -9.53
C ASN A 914 -5.51 4.70 -8.46
N ARG A 915 -5.63 5.66 -7.54
CA ARG A 915 -4.67 5.94 -6.46
C ARG A 915 -5.30 5.84 -5.08
N THR A 916 -6.61 6.08 -5.01
CA THR A 916 -7.40 6.00 -3.78
C THR A 916 -7.38 4.58 -3.23
N ALA A 917 -6.83 4.42 -2.02
CA ALA A 917 -6.68 3.12 -1.38
C ALA A 917 -8.04 2.49 -1.08
N ILE A 918 -8.16 1.16 -1.16
CA ILE A 918 -9.40 0.44 -0.79
C ILE A 918 -9.71 0.51 0.71
N SER A 919 -8.67 0.64 1.54
CA SER A 919 -8.72 0.62 3.00
C SER A 919 -7.65 1.54 3.57
N ILE A 920 -7.62 1.69 4.89
CA ILE A 920 -6.59 2.45 5.60
C ILE A 920 -5.25 1.73 5.43
N LEU A 921 -4.44 2.24 4.50
CA LEU A 921 -3.15 1.70 4.07
C LEU A 921 -2.13 2.84 3.99
N ILE A 922 -0.90 2.55 4.42
CA ILE A 922 0.21 3.51 4.53
C ILE A 922 1.51 2.91 3.99
#